data_AF-A0A1I4AIT5-F1
#
_entry.id   AF-A0A1I4AIT5-F1
#
_cell.length_a   1.000
_cell.length_b   1.000
_cell.length_c   1.000
_cell.angle_alpha   90.00
_cell.angle_beta   90.00
_cell.angle_gamma   90.00
#
_symmetry.space_group_name_H-M   'P 1'
#
loop_
_entity.id
_entity.type
_entity.pdbx_description
1 polymer ?
#
loop_
_entity_poly.entity_id
_entity_poly.type
_entity_poly.pdbx_seq_one_letter_code
_entity_poly.pdbx_strand_id
1 'polypeptide(L)'
;MNAPFDAKTTTLPIVGIGASAGGLEALREMLAPARAPTGMAFVIVQHLDPNHESMLAQLLDRQTSLEVLQCEGGEQIEADKVYIIPPGHGLAIRGGTLELTDFAQPRGLRRPIDDFFLSLAADQQGNAACVILSGTGADGTIGLRAVKEHGGVCLVQEPESARYDGMPLSAVGTGLVDFVKAPGQMLDCLHAFFHRSGGEEQTEEASLVADHVDELCKVLRTAVGHDFSGYKRTTLIRRIERRMHVLGMTSGRAYLARAKSDSDECEALFRDLLINVTRFFRDADLFDRLRTQVIEPLMRSWTSEEDIRVWIPGCSSGEEAYSIAMLFAEAARKLALPSTGVQIFATDIDEQMLQIARNGVYPTSAMIDLPPALRERYTLPHTERFQIVPQIRDMIRFSNHSLVKDPPFSRIDLVSCRNLLIYFDDRLQQSVMPLLHYAIRPEGYLFLGPSETIGRFEHLFPAIDAQARIFRRSPGAPNYPIDLPGSSRARSPREDRHERRAGRVGAEETAAVRRLIDRYAPASLVLDQEGVIIAAYGRLGRYFDFPVTRTGGSSAIGLARPGLRNVLGPLLRAGRDQRKRVVARDVTVDSEYGAQTIDVVCDPMPDGTLLFVFRETAPFRPALDEDVAELDAGDDHLDALEDELRVTRHRLRTTVEELETANEELKSSNEEMMSMNEELQSTNEELSTVNDELKSKVDQLTIANSDLRNFFESTDLAVVVLDADLRIRSFTEAATALFPLQPSDRGRPLADVASRLAGADYLADARAVIAGEGPLQRRVTTQDGSRTLSMRTLPYRAQNGTTDGATLVLTDITDALSLERALAAERERLDMAIRAGGIAVWEYRVDTGETVIDDHARAVLGIAPGIAPDDPEARLDRLHPEDRPLFDLELAQVIAEGGDLEISYRIVDGDEVRRIKTFGRLVNDAGPRRLVGVSIDVTPEYALAETRELMLREMNHRVKNLFAIVSGMISAGARSHDDVIRFANDMRERIAALGRAHSLAAPAGALQSIDLAELVEATLAPYRDHASIEINGPAVKIHRTCLSPLALMLHEWATNAVKYGALGANGGELVVRWERVPDGVRLDWRETGDRPVSVESGTGFGTILVQTSSRQLGVTVTRSAEDHVFAIQIHLPAKVLANDEDGDAHRG
;
A
#
# COMPACT_ATOMS: atom_id res chain seq x y z
N MET A 1 39.42 1.37 -25.16
CA MET A 1 40.48 0.58 -24.50
C MET A 1 39.99 0.33 -23.09
N ASN A 2 39.55 -0.89 -22.81
CA ASN A 2 39.05 -1.28 -21.49
C ASN A 2 40.22 -1.82 -20.67
N ALA A 3 40.56 -1.15 -19.57
CA ALA A 3 41.34 -1.76 -18.51
C ALA A 3 40.38 -2.52 -17.57
N PRO A 4 40.73 -3.72 -17.11
CA PRO A 4 39.91 -4.48 -16.19
C PRO A 4 40.10 -3.93 -14.76
N PHE A 5 39.02 -3.50 -14.12
CA PHE A 5 39.01 -3.29 -12.67
C PHE A 5 38.73 -4.63 -12.00
N ASP A 6 39.79 -5.28 -11.54
CA ASP A 6 39.72 -6.44 -10.64
C ASP A 6 40.57 -6.10 -9.42
N ALA A 7 39.91 -5.62 -8.36
CA ALA A 7 40.39 -5.57 -6.99
C ALA A 7 39.17 -5.40 -6.08
N LYS A 8 38.87 -6.42 -5.27
CA LYS A 8 37.87 -6.34 -4.18
C LYS A 8 38.34 -5.26 -3.18
N THR A 9 37.81 -4.04 -3.31
CA THR A 9 37.95 -2.99 -2.31
C THR A 9 37.01 -3.29 -1.14
N THR A 10 37.57 -3.60 0.03
CA THR A 10 36.87 -3.45 1.32
C THR A 10 36.34 -2.01 1.38
N THR A 11 35.02 -1.87 1.40
CA THR A 11 34.37 -0.56 1.34
C THR A 11 34.37 0.08 2.73
N LEU A 12 34.91 1.29 2.83
CA LEU A 12 35.02 2.06 4.07
C LEU A 12 33.67 2.71 4.41
N PRO A 13 33.07 2.47 5.60
CA PRO A 13 31.87 3.17 6.03
C PRO A 13 32.13 4.66 6.29
N ILE A 14 31.22 5.51 5.82
CA ILE A 14 31.33 6.97 5.93
C ILE A 14 30.13 7.52 6.70
N VAL A 15 30.42 8.21 7.81
CA VAL A 15 29.45 8.80 8.73
C VAL A 15 29.37 10.30 8.50
N GLY A 16 28.30 10.77 7.85
CA GLY A 16 27.98 12.19 7.77
C GLY A 16 27.31 12.68 9.04
N ILE A 17 27.86 13.72 9.68
CA ILE A 17 27.34 14.30 10.90
C ILE A 17 26.86 15.72 10.62
N GLY A 18 25.56 15.96 10.80
CA GLY A 18 24.91 17.26 10.66
C GLY A 18 24.65 17.90 12.02
N ALA A 19 25.14 19.12 12.22
CA ALA A 19 24.91 19.88 13.45
C ALA A 19 24.76 21.38 13.17
N SER A 20 24.09 22.11 14.05
CA SER A 20 23.90 23.57 13.92
C SER A 20 24.12 24.26 15.27
N ALA A 21 23.20 25.14 15.72
CA ALA A 21 23.28 25.77 17.03
C ALA A 21 23.34 24.73 18.17
N GLY A 22 24.30 24.89 19.09
CA GLY A 22 24.54 23.94 20.18
C GLY A 22 25.22 22.62 19.77
N GLY A 23 25.56 22.45 18.48
CA GLY A 23 26.11 21.21 17.95
C GLY A 23 27.51 20.82 18.47
N LEU A 24 28.33 21.79 18.89
CA LEU A 24 29.70 21.54 19.36
C LEU A 24 29.74 20.67 20.63
N GLU A 25 28.83 20.89 21.57
CA GLU A 25 28.76 20.13 22.83
C GLU A 25 28.40 18.66 22.53
N ALA A 26 27.41 18.43 21.66
CA ALA A 26 27.02 17.10 21.21
C ALA A 26 28.14 16.39 20.41
N LEU A 27 28.85 17.09 19.53
CA LEU A 27 29.98 16.54 18.78
C LEU A 27 31.12 16.10 19.70
N ARG A 28 31.43 16.91 20.73
CA ARG A 28 32.45 16.57 21.73
C ARG A 28 32.08 15.32 22.51
N GLU A 29 30.83 15.23 22.96
CA GLU A 29 30.35 14.07 23.71
C GLU A 29 30.33 12.80 22.84
N MET A 30 29.94 12.91 21.56
CA MET A 30 29.91 11.78 20.63
C MET A 30 31.30 11.26 20.26
N LEU A 31 32.28 12.14 20.02
CA LEU A 31 33.61 11.75 19.53
C LEU A 31 34.65 11.54 20.65
N ALA A 32 34.37 11.97 21.88
CA ALA A 32 35.25 11.74 23.04
C ALA A 32 35.53 10.25 23.35
N PRO A 33 34.58 9.31 23.17
CA PRO A 33 34.84 7.88 23.37
C PRO A 33 35.70 7.24 22.28
N ALA A 34 35.93 7.92 21.14
CA ALA A 34 36.57 7.33 19.98
C ALA A 34 38.03 6.92 20.26
N ARG A 35 38.35 5.67 19.97
CA ARG A 35 39.71 5.11 20.01
C ARG A 35 40.02 4.44 18.67
N ALA A 36 41.07 4.89 17.98
CA ALA A 36 41.53 4.26 16.75
C ALA A 36 42.11 2.84 17.02
N PRO A 37 41.92 1.88 16.10
CA PRO A 37 41.19 2.01 14.83
C PRO A 37 39.67 1.85 15.03
N THR A 38 38.89 2.80 14.49
CA THR A 38 37.43 2.72 14.43
C THR A 38 36.94 2.04 13.16
N GLY A 39 37.73 2.07 12.09
CA GLY A 39 37.37 1.49 10.78
C GLY A 39 36.30 2.29 10.03
N MET A 40 36.03 3.53 10.45
CA MET A 40 35.03 4.44 9.86
C MET A 40 35.65 5.82 9.60
N ALA A 41 35.09 6.56 8.65
CA ALA A 41 35.43 7.97 8.45
C ALA A 41 34.25 8.87 8.86
N PHE A 42 34.54 10.04 9.44
CA PHE A 42 33.52 10.99 9.90
C PHE A 42 33.61 12.27 9.10
N VAL A 43 32.49 12.78 8.60
CA VAL A 43 32.42 14.06 7.88
C VAL A 43 31.42 14.96 8.57
N ILE A 44 31.90 16.03 9.19
CA ILE A 44 31.09 16.99 9.94
C ILE A 44 30.70 18.15 9.03
N VAL A 45 29.39 18.34 8.88
CA VAL A 45 28.79 19.45 8.14
C VAL A 45 28.00 20.31 9.10
N GLN A 46 28.37 21.59 9.18
CA GLN A 46 27.70 22.58 10.02
C GLN A 46 27.49 23.90 9.26
N HIS A 47 26.43 24.62 9.61
CA HIS A 47 26.27 26.01 9.22
C HIS A 47 27.32 26.91 9.91
N LEU A 48 28.38 27.25 9.19
CA LEU A 48 29.44 28.16 9.64
C LEU A 48 29.29 29.54 8.97
N ASP A 49 29.42 30.62 9.75
CA ASP A 49 29.43 31.99 9.20
C ASP A 49 30.71 32.21 8.37
N PRO A 50 30.62 32.65 7.10
CA PRO A 50 31.79 32.91 6.27
C PRO A 50 32.71 34.01 6.82
N ASN A 51 32.23 34.85 7.73
CA ASN A 51 32.98 35.97 8.30
C ASN A 51 33.71 35.62 9.63
N HIS A 52 33.68 34.35 10.04
CA HIS A 52 34.34 33.88 11.26
C HIS A 52 35.30 32.73 10.93
N GLU A 53 36.56 32.85 11.34
CA GLU A 53 37.50 31.73 11.29
C GLU A 53 36.98 30.63 12.23
N SER A 54 36.61 29.49 11.66
CA SER A 54 36.05 28.37 12.43
C SER A 54 37.17 27.66 13.19
N MET A 55 37.25 27.88 14.51
CA MET A 55 38.16 27.15 15.42
C MET A 55 37.70 25.71 15.73
N LEU A 56 36.66 25.22 15.04
CA LEU A 56 35.98 23.97 15.38
C LEU A 56 36.88 22.74 15.21
N ALA A 57 37.72 22.71 14.17
CA ALA A 57 38.72 21.66 13.98
C ALA A 57 39.70 21.61 15.17
N GLN A 58 40.24 22.75 15.61
CA GLN A 58 41.17 22.82 16.74
C GLN A 58 40.51 22.48 18.09
N LEU A 59 39.23 22.78 18.25
CA LEU A 59 38.47 22.48 19.48
C LEU A 59 38.13 20.98 19.58
N LEU A 60 37.84 20.32 18.46
CA LEU A 60 37.56 18.88 18.42
C LEU A 60 38.84 18.03 18.50
N ASP A 61 39.93 18.48 17.87
CA ASP A 61 41.24 17.81 17.90
C ASP A 61 41.76 17.57 19.33
N ARG A 62 41.44 18.47 20.26
CA ARG A 62 41.79 18.34 21.70
C ARG A 62 40.91 17.37 22.48
N GLN A 63 39.87 16.81 21.88
CA GLN A 63 38.81 16.06 22.57
C GLN A 63 38.62 14.65 22.01
N THR A 64 39.22 14.32 20.87
CA THR A 64 39.19 12.98 20.29
C THR A 64 40.61 12.48 20.00
N SER A 65 40.77 11.17 19.85
CA SER A 65 42.05 10.56 19.46
C SER A 65 42.18 10.39 17.93
N LEU A 66 41.12 10.72 17.18
CA LEU A 66 41.09 10.69 15.72
C LEU A 66 41.72 11.95 15.13
N GLU A 67 42.34 11.82 13.95
CA GLU A 67 42.93 12.97 13.25
C GLU A 67 41.80 13.87 12.69
N VAL A 68 41.79 15.15 13.08
CA VAL A 68 40.78 16.12 12.66
C VAL A 68 41.33 17.05 11.57
N LEU A 69 40.73 17.04 10.39
CA LEU A 69 41.15 17.80 9.21
C LEU A 69 40.03 18.72 8.73
N GLN A 70 40.41 19.92 8.26
CA GLN A 70 39.49 20.81 7.56
C GLN A 70 39.59 20.55 6.06
N CYS A 71 38.47 20.41 5.36
CA CYS A 71 38.48 20.03 3.94
C CYS A 71 38.99 21.17 3.04
N GLU A 72 39.93 20.87 2.16
CA GLU A 72 40.44 21.74 1.09
C GLU A 72 39.83 21.43 -0.29
N GLY A 73 39.17 20.27 -0.43
CA GLY A 73 38.54 19.82 -1.68
C GLY A 73 39.49 18.99 -2.55
N GLY A 74 39.01 17.83 -3.01
CA GLY A 74 39.78 16.83 -3.75
C GLY A 74 40.41 15.75 -2.88
N GLU A 75 40.17 15.76 -1.56
CA GLU A 75 40.70 14.76 -0.64
C GLU A 75 39.95 13.43 -0.76
N GLN A 76 40.71 12.33 -0.78
CA GLN A 76 40.16 10.99 -0.69
C GLN A 76 39.90 10.66 0.79
N ILE A 77 38.73 10.12 1.09
CA ILE A 77 38.34 9.83 2.47
C ILE A 77 39.09 8.61 3.01
N GLU A 78 39.73 8.76 4.17
CA GLU A 78 40.48 7.73 4.87
C GLU A 78 39.81 7.34 6.20
N ALA A 79 40.03 6.09 6.63
CA ALA A 79 39.52 5.58 7.89
C ALA A 79 40.15 6.30 9.09
N ASP A 80 39.45 6.33 10.21
CA ASP A 80 39.90 6.88 11.50
C ASP A 80 40.19 8.39 11.48
N LYS A 81 39.59 9.11 10.53
CA LYS A 81 39.71 10.57 10.39
C LYS A 81 38.37 11.28 10.49
N VAL A 82 38.43 12.54 10.91
CA VAL A 82 37.30 13.47 10.99
C VAL A 82 37.54 14.63 10.04
N TYR A 83 36.69 14.78 9.03
CA TYR A 83 36.73 15.85 8.04
C TYR A 83 35.70 16.91 8.36
N ILE A 84 36.07 18.19 8.28
CA ILE A 84 35.19 19.31 8.66
C ILE A 84 35.07 20.30 7.51
N ILE A 85 33.83 20.63 7.15
CA ILE A 85 33.55 21.60 6.09
C ILE A 85 34.15 22.99 6.40
N PRO A 86 34.80 23.66 5.42
CA PRO A 86 35.28 25.03 5.61
C PRO A 86 34.12 26.05 5.60
N PRO A 87 34.28 27.20 6.27
CA PRO A 87 33.24 28.22 6.31
C PRO A 87 32.92 28.75 4.90
N GLY A 88 31.63 29.00 4.66
CA GLY A 88 31.14 29.62 3.41
C GLY A 88 31.06 28.74 2.17
N HIS A 89 31.43 27.47 2.24
CA HIS A 89 31.31 26.50 1.15
C HIS A 89 30.27 25.42 1.45
N GLY A 90 29.73 24.80 0.41
CA GLY A 90 29.02 23.52 0.47
C GLY A 90 29.99 22.35 0.30
N LEU A 91 29.55 21.13 0.61
CA LEU A 91 30.36 19.92 0.52
C LEU A 91 29.54 18.81 -0.16
N ALA A 92 30.17 18.10 -1.09
CA ALA A 92 29.62 16.91 -1.74
C ALA A 92 30.67 15.80 -1.77
N ILE A 93 30.24 14.55 -1.97
CA ILE A 93 31.12 13.40 -2.18
C ILE A 93 30.85 12.76 -3.54
N ARG A 94 31.92 12.39 -4.26
CA ARG A 94 31.86 11.66 -5.53
C ARG A 94 33.02 10.68 -5.65
N GLY A 95 32.72 9.40 -5.84
CA GLY A 95 33.72 8.34 -5.94
C GLY A 95 34.61 8.21 -4.72
N GLY A 96 34.10 8.50 -3.52
CA GLY A 96 34.89 8.52 -2.27
C GLY A 96 35.77 9.76 -2.05
N THR A 97 35.65 10.78 -2.91
CA THR A 97 36.41 12.04 -2.82
C THR A 97 35.49 13.20 -2.41
N LEU A 98 35.95 14.04 -1.47
CA LEU A 98 35.23 15.25 -1.04
C LEU A 98 35.43 16.39 -2.05
N GLU A 99 34.35 17.02 -2.47
CA GLU A 99 34.34 18.18 -3.38
C GLU A 99 33.68 19.38 -2.70
N LEU A 100 34.38 20.52 -2.67
CA LEU A 100 33.80 21.79 -2.23
C LEU A 100 32.92 22.37 -3.33
N THR A 101 31.73 22.83 -2.95
CA THR A 101 30.74 23.42 -3.87
C THR A 101 30.38 24.83 -3.46
N ASP A 102 30.04 25.68 -4.43
CA ASP A 102 29.55 27.03 -4.16
C ASP A 102 28.04 27.02 -3.87
N PHE A 103 27.60 27.78 -2.88
CA PHE A 103 26.18 27.92 -2.58
C PHE A 103 25.47 28.76 -3.65
N ALA A 104 24.56 28.13 -4.40
CA ALA A 104 23.68 28.83 -5.35
C ALA A 104 22.63 29.73 -4.66
N GLN A 105 22.31 29.45 -3.39
CA GLN A 105 21.23 30.11 -2.64
C GLN A 105 21.75 31.18 -1.65
N PRO A 106 20.99 32.27 -1.42
CA PRO A 106 21.34 33.30 -0.45
C PRO A 106 21.37 32.78 1.00
N ARG A 107 22.11 33.47 1.87
CA ARG A 107 22.24 33.11 3.30
C ARG A 107 20.85 32.99 3.95
N GLY A 108 20.63 31.93 4.74
CA GLY A 108 19.35 31.61 5.39
C GLY A 108 18.47 30.60 4.65
N LEU A 109 18.71 30.35 3.36
CA LEU A 109 18.05 29.27 2.58
C LEU A 109 18.97 28.08 2.28
N ARG A 110 20.28 28.25 2.49
CA ARG A 110 21.30 27.21 2.31
C ARG A 110 21.00 26.00 3.19
N ARG A 111 21.21 24.79 2.67
CA ARG A 111 21.03 23.51 3.39
C ARG A 111 22.21 22.55 3.18
N PRO A 112 23.41 22.91 3.64
CA PRO A 112 24.62 22.13 3.39
C PRO A 112 24.55 20.71 3.94
N ILE A 113 23.78 20.48 5.02
CA ILE A 113 23.67 19.15 5.62
C ILE A 113 22.83 18.25 4.72
N ASP A 114 21.67 18.73 4.25
CA ASP A 114 20.85 18.02 3.26
C ASP A 114 21.63 17.74 1.97
N ASP A 115 22.33 18.74 1.43
CA ASP A 115 23.08 18.62 0.18
C ASP A 115 24.20 17.56 0.28
N PHE A 116 24.94 17.56 1.38
CA PHE A 116 25.99 16.57 1.61
C PHE A 116 25.40 15.17 1.79
N PHE A 117 24.38 15.00 2.62
CA PHE A 117 23.74 13.69 2.85
C PHE A 117 23.11 13.12 1.57
N LEU A 118 22.57 13.96 0.68
CA LEU A 118 22.09 13.53 -0.64
C LEU A 118 23.23 12.93 -1.48
N SER A 119 24.39 13.60 -1.53
CA SER A 119 25.55 13.09 -2.26
C SER A 119 26.14 11.83 -1.60
N LEU A 120 26.17 11.79 -0.26
CA LEU A 120 26.64 10.65 0.53
C LEU A 120 25.79 9.41 0.29
N ALA A 121 24.46 9.57 0.29
CA ALA A 121 23.52 8.49 0.01
C ALA A 121 23.73 7.89 -1.39
N ALA A 122 23.90 8.75 -2.40
CA ALA A 122 24.09 8.33 -3.78
C ALA A 122 25.43 7.61 -3.98
N ASP A 123 26.50 8.07 -3.33
CA ASP A 123 27.85 7.54 -3.50
C ASP A 123 28.11 6.27 -2.69
N GLN A 124 27.78 6.27 -1.39
CA GLN A 124 28.15 5.21 -0.44
C GLN A 124 27.04 4.19 -0.18
N GLN A 125 25.79 4.49 -0.55
CA GLN A 125 24.64 3.60 -0.41
C GLN A 125 24.50 3.00 1.00
N GLY A 126 24.55 1.67 1.13
CA GLY A 126 24.44 0.97 2.42
C GLY A 126 25.58 1.24 3.40
N ASN A 127 26.71 1.78 2.92
CA ASN A 127 27.86 2.15 3.76
C ASN A 127 27.79 3.60 4.26
N ALA A 128 26.72 4.34 3.92
CA ALA A 128 26.46 5.65 4.47
C ALA A 128 25.79 5.57 5.84
N ALA A 129 26.26 6.36 6.79
CA ALA A 129 25.50 6.73 7.97
C ALA A 129 25.23 8.23 7.98
N CYS A 130 24.05 8.64 8.42
CA CYS A 130 23.80 10.03 8.80
C CYS A 130 23.52 10.13 10.29
N VAL A 131 24.09 11.16 10.91
CA VAL A 131 23.90 11.50 12.32
C VAL A 131 23.41 12.94 12.39
N ILE A 132 22.24 13.16 12.99
CA ILE A 132 21.70 14.51 13.22
C ILE A 132 21.80 14.84 14.71
N LEU A 133 22.54 15.90 15.02
CA LEU A 133 22.77 16.40 16.36
C LEU A 133 22.00 17.71 16.62
N SER A 134 22.15 18.25 17.82
CA SER A 134 21.56 19.53 18.25
C SER A 134 21.69 20.63 17.20
N GLY A 135 20.57 21.30 16.95
CA GLY A 135 20.48 22.34 15.93
C GLY A 135 19.08 22.91 15.77
N THR A 136 19.01 24.11 15.18
CA THR A 136 17.76 24.79 14.86
C THR A 136 17.36 24.54 13.40
N GLY A 137 16.07 24.37 13.14
CA GLY A 137 15.54 24.19 11.78
C GLY A 137 15.37 22.72 11.41
N ALA A 138 15.42 22.43 10.11
CA ALA A 138 15.13 21.10 9.54
C ALA A 138 16.16 20.66 8.48
N ASP A 139 17.35 21.28 8.49
CA ASP A 139 18.46 20.92 7.60
C ASP A 139 19.06 19.58 8.04
N GLY A 140 19.14 18.61 7.13
CA GLY A 140 19.48 17.21 7.39
C GLY A 140 18.29 16.26 7.27
N THR A 141 17.05 16.75 7.34
CA THR A 141 15.83 15.92 7.25
C THR A 141 15.61 15.35 5.84
N ILE A 142 15.93 16.11 4.78
CA ILE A 142 15.82 15.63 3.39
C ILE A 142 16.96 14.65 3.10
N GLY A 143 18.17 15.00 3.53
CA GLY A 143 19.34 14.16 3.43
C GLY A 143 19.16 12.79 4.12
N LEU A 144 18.58 12.78 5.32
CA LEU A 144 18.26 11.56 6.05
C LEU A 144 17.32 10.65 5.26
N ARG A 145 16.28 11.20 4.63
CA ARG A 145 15.37 10.43 3.76
C ARG A 145 16.14 9.76 2.63
N ALA A 146 17.08 10.47 2.01
CA ALA A 146 17.88 9.94 0.91
C ALA A 146 18.85 8.83 1.37
N VAL A 147 19.53 9.01 2.51
CA VAL A 147 20.40 7.98 3.10
C VAL A 147 19.60 6.71 3.38
N LYS A 148 18.41 6.87 3.97
CA LYS A 148 17.48 5.76 4.24
C LYS A 148 17.02 5.04 2.96
N GLU A 149 16.68 5.80 1.91
CA GLU A 149 16.29 5.29 0.60
C GLU A 149 17.39 4.40 0.00
N HIS A 150 18.65 4.85 0.06
CA HIS A 150 19.81 4.12 -0.45
C HIS A 150 20.32 3.02 0.50
N GLY A 151 19.69 2.87 1.66
CA GLY A 151 19.95 1.75 2.55
C GLY A 151 20.93 1.99 3.68
N GLY A 152 21.40 3.23 3.85
CA GLY A 152 22.23 3.64 4.98
C GLY A 152 21.49 3.69 6.31
N VAL A 153 22.24 4.01 7.37
CA VAL A 153 21.74 4.07 8.75
C VAL A 153 21.56 5.51 9.23
N CYS A 154 20.46 5.78 9.93
CA CYS A 154 20.08 7.13 10.35
C CYS A 154 20.00 7.22 11.88
N LEU A 155 20.91 7.97 12.50
CA LEU A 155 20.95 8.20 13.95
C LEU A 155 20.58 9.65 14.26
N VAL A 156 19.81 9.85 15.33
CA VAL A 156 19.42 11.19 15.78
C VAL A 156 19.67 11.32 17.28
N GLN A 157 20.13 12.50 17.70
CA GLN A 157 20.26 12.84 19.11
C GLN A 157 18.91 12.81 19.82
N GLU A 158 18.86 12.23 21.02
CA GLU A 158 17.68 12.34 21.90
C GLU A 158 17.28 13.81 22.05
N PRO A 159 16.06 14.22 21.63
CA PRO A 159 15.65 15.63 21.63
C PRO A 159 15.78 16.29 23.01
N GLU A 160 15.52 15.54 24.09
CA GLU A 160 15.64 16.00 25.48
C GLU A 160 17.09 16.32 25.89
N SER A 161 18.07 15.67 25.26
CA SER A 161 19.50 15.93 25.48
C SER A 161 20.04 17.05 24.60
N ALA A 162 19.27 17.50 23.60
CA ALA A 162 19.70 18.50 22.65
C ALA A 162 19.50 19.91 23.21
N ARG A 163 20.53 20.75 23.13
CA ARG A 163 20.43 22.16 23.52
C ARG A 163 19.44 22.93 22.64
N TYR A 164 19.35 22.53 21.38
CA TYR A 164 18.31 22.94 20.44
C TYR A 164 17.76 21.69 19.76
N ASP A 165 16.49 21.43 19.97
CA ASP A 165 15.79 20.20 19.60
C ASP A 165 15.12 20.25 18.22
N GLY A 166 15.07 21.41 17.56
CA GLY A 166 14.38 21.59 16.28
C GLY A 166 14.82 20.62 15.19
N MET A 167 16.13 20.45 14.97
CA MET A 167 16.67 19.49 14.00
C MET A 167 16.38 18.03 14.40
N PRO A 168 16.69 17.59 15.65
CA PRO A 168 16.30 16.27 16.15
C PRO A 168 14.80 15.95 16.03
N LEU A 169 13.92 16.86 16.45
CA LEU A 169 12.46 16.68 16.38
C LEU A 169 11.99 16.60 14.92
N SER A 170 12.55 17.41 14.02
CA SER A 170 12.22 17.35 12.60
C SER A 170 12.62 16.01 11.98
N ALA A 171 13.79 15.49 12.34
CA ALA A 171 14.29 14.20 11.87
C ALA A 171 13.46 13.04 12.43
N VAL A 172 13.20 13.00 13.74
CA VAL A 172 12.35 11.98 14.39
C VAL A 172 10.93 12.00 13.83
N GLY A 173 10.38 13.20 13.58
CA GLY A 173 9.06 13.39 12.98
C GLY A 173 8.90 12.82 11.56
N THR A 174 9.99 12.40 10.90
CA THR A 174 9.90 11.67 9.63
C THR A 174 9.46 10.22 9.79
N GLY A 175 9.59 9.63 10.98
CA GLY A 175 9.38 8.20 11.20
C GLY A 175 10.43 7.29 10.56
N LEU A 176 11.51 7.85 10.00
CA LEU A 176 12.55 7.09 9.26
C LEU A 176 13.85 6.90 10.05
N VAL A 177 13.93 7.43 11.27
CA VAL A 177 15.10 7.34 12.16
C VAL A 177 15.26 5.92 12.70
N ASP A 178 16.50 5.43 12.69
CA ASP A 178 16.82 4.05 13.11
C ASP A 178 17.10 3.97 14.59
N PHE A 179 17.88 4.92 15.09
CA PHE A 179 18.22 5.01 16.51
C PHE A 179 18.13 6.46 16.99
N VAL A 180 17.43 6.63 18.10
CA VAL A 180 17.45 7.87 18.90
C VAL A 180 18.30 7.57 20.12
N LYS A 181 19.42 8.27 20.29
CA LYS A 181 20.42 8.01 21.34
C LYS A 181 21.02 9.29 21.90
N ALA A 182 21.47 9.24 23.16
CA ALA A 182 22.38 10.24 23.70
C ALA A 182 23.71 10.28 22.90
N PRO A 183 24.34 11.46 22.71
CA PRO A 183 25.54 11.61 21.89
C PRO A 183 26.66 10.64 22.25
N GLY A 184 26.95 10.45 23.55
CA GLY A 184 28.00 9.54 24.01
C GLY A 184 27.78 8.05 23.69
N GLN A 185 26.57 7.63 23.30
CA GLN A 185 26.24 6.24 22.94
C GLN A 185 26.21 5.99 21.43
N MET A 186 26.26 7.05 20.62
CA MET A 186 26.09 6.92 19.16
C MET A 186 27.25 6.20 18.48
N LEU A 187 28.48 6.44 18.95
CA LEU A 187 29.67 5.84 18.36
C LEU A 187 29.66 4.31 18.53
N ASP A 188 29.31 3.82 19.72
CA ASP A 188 29.14 2.39 19.98
C ASP A 188 28.04 1.77 19.12
N CYS A 189 26.96 2.51 18.89
CA CYS A 189 25.86 2.09 18.02
C CYS A 189 26.31 1.95 16.55
N LEU A 190 27.08 2.92 16.04
CA LEU A 190 27.66 2.88 14.69
C LEU A 190 28.66 1.73 14.54
N HIS A 191 29.53 1.54 15.53
CA HIS A 191 30.44 0.40 15.59
C HIS A 191 29.71 -0.93 15.55
N ALA A 192 28.67 -1.10 16.38
CA ALA A 192 27.89 -2.32 16.42
C ALA A 192 27.16 -2.60 15.09
N PHE A 193 26.76 -1.56 14.36
CA PHE A 193 26.10 -1.68 13.06
C PHE A 193 27.10 -2.05 11.94
N PHE A 194 28.21 -1.33 11.82
CA PHE A 194 29.17 -1.53 10.73
C PHE A 194 30.13 -2.71 10.94
N HIS A 195 30.52 -3.06 12.18
CA HIS A 195 31.33 -4.26 12.41
C HIS A 195 30.59 -5.55 12.05
N ARG A 196 29.28 -5.61 12.27
CA ARG A 196 28.45 -6.75 11.84
C ARG A 196 28.24 -6.77 10.32
N SER A 197 28.37 -5.61 9.66
CA SER A 197 28.23 -5.46 8.21
C SER A 197 29.52 -5.70 7.40
N GLY A 198 30.68 -5.98 8.03
CA GLY A 198 31.99 -6.00 7.35
C GLY A 198 32.76 -7.32 7.38
N GLY A 199 32.26 -8.38 8.02
CA GLY A 199 32.97 -9.66 8.19
C GLY A 199 32.69 -10.68 7.08
N GLU A 200 33.60 -11.65 6.88
CA GLU A 200 33.41 -12.84 6.02
C GLU A 200 32.11 -13.62 6.34
N GLU A 201 31.55 -13.41 7.55
CA GLU A 201 30.24 -13.91 8.01
C GLU A 201 29.05 -13.45 7.16
N GLN A 202 29.12 -12.32 6.44
CA GLN A 202 27.99 -11.83 5.61
C GLN A 202 27.58 -12.78 4.49
N THR A 203 28.52 -13.55 3.93
CA THR A 203 28.18 -14.49 2.84
C THR A 203 27.44 -15.72 3.37
N GLU A 204 27.72 -16.12 4.62
CA GLU A 204 26.99 -17.18 5.32
C GLU A 204 25.68 -16.66 5.93
N GLU A 205 25.66 -15.47 6.54
CA GLU A 205 24.45 -14.85 7.12
C GLU A 205 23.41 -14.48 6.06
N ALA A 206 23.80 -13.89 4.92
CA ALA A 206 22.86 -13.60 3.83
C ALA A 206 22.26 -14.89 3.24
N SER A 207 23.04 -15.98 3.22
CA SER A 207 22.53 -17.31 2.85
C SER A 207 21.53 -17.82 3.90
N LEU A 208 21.85 -17.70 5.20
CA LEU A 208 21.00 -18.14 6.31
C LEU A 208 19.69 -17.32 6.42
N VAL A 209 19.72 -16.03 6.12
CA VAL A 209 18.52 -15.19 6.06
C VAL A 209 17.71 -15.52 4.82
N ALA A 210 18.35 -15.69 3.65
CA ALA A 210 17.68 -16.08 2.41
C ALA A 210 16.87 -17.38 2.55
N ASP A 211 17.36 -18.34 3.33
CA ASP A 211 16.68 -19.60 3.63
C ASP A 211 15.35 -19.42 4.40
N HIS A 212 15.21 -18.31 5.14
CA HIS A 212 14.03 -18.01 5.96
C HIS A 212 13.11 -16.92 5.39
N VAL A 213 13.49 -16.26 4.29
CA VAL A 213 12.69 -15.18 3.66
C VAL A 213 11.28 -15.66 3.30
N ASP A 214 11.14 -16.86 2.71
CA ASP A 214 9.83 -17.36 2.29
C ASP A 214 8.90 -17.63 3.49
N GLU A 215 9.46 -18.07 4.63
CA GLU A 215 8.70 -18.22 5.86
C GLU A 215 8.35 -16.87 6.49
N LEU A 216 9.26 -15.89 6.48
CA LEU A 216 8.99 -14.52 6.94
C LEU A 216 7.88 -13.88 6.11
N CYS A 217 7.88 -14.05 4.79
CA CYS A 217 6.79 -13.60 3.92
C CYS A 217 5.45 -14.27 4.26
N LYS A 218 5.43 -15.56 4.61
CA LYS A 218 4.21 -16.23 5.08
C LYS A 218 3.72 -15.66 6.40
N VAL A 219 4.61 -15.41 7.36
CA VAL A 219 4.27 -14.81 8.66
C VAL A 219 3.69 -13.41 8.46
N LEU A 220 4.35 -12.56 7.66
CA LEU A 220 3.84 -11.23 7.31
C LEU A 220 2.49 -11.29 6.60
N ARG A 221 2.28 -12.26 5.71
CA ARG A 221 0.99 -12.47 5.05
C ARG A 221 -0.12 -12.86 6.02
N THR A 222 0.17 -13.68 7.02
CA THR A 222 -0.80 -14.08 8.05
C THR A 222 -1.09 -12.93 9.02
N ALA A 223 -0.08 -12.17 9.44
CA ALA A 223 -0.22 -11.10 10.42
C ALA A 223 -0.79 -9.80 9.83
N VAL A 224 -0.31 -9.38 8.66
CA VAL A 224 -0.61 -8.07 8.05
C VAL A 224 -1.52 -8.19 6.81
N GLY A 225 -1.68 -9.40 6.25
CA GLY A 225 -2.60 -9.63 5.13
C GLY A 225 -2.05 -9.24 3.74
N HIS A 226 -0.76 -8.90 3.65
CA HIS A 226 -0.04 -8.56 2.40
C HIS A 226 1.02 -9.60 2.04
N ASP A 227 1.12 -9.94 0.76
CA ASP A 227 2.07 -10.94 0.26
C ASP A 227 3.32 -10.27 -0.34
N PHE A 228 4.46 -10.45 0.32
CA PHE A 228 5.76 -9.94 -0.11
C PHE A 228 6.59 -10.96 -0.92
N SER A 229 6.08 -12.17 -1.18
CA SER A 229 6.84 -13.21 -1.90
C SER A 229 7.23 -12.83 -3.33
N GLY A 230 6.46 -11.94 -3.98
CA GLY A 230 6.76 -11.38 -5.30
C GLY A 230 7.62 -10.11 -5.29
N TYR A 231 8.15 -9.69 -4.14
CA TYR A 231 9.07 -8.56 -4.04
C TYR A 231 10.51 -9.02 -4.29
N LYS A 232 11.37 -8.10 -4.72
CA LYS A 232 12.79 -8.40 -4.99
C LYS A 232 13.47 -8.93 -3.73
N ARG A 233 13.90 -10.19 -3.79
CA ARG A 233 14.56 -10.89 -2.69
C ARG A 233 15.77 -10.14 -2.14
N THR A 234 16.60 -9.54 -3.00
CA THR A 234 17.77 -8.77 -2.58
C THR A 234 17.39 -7.58 -1.70
N THR A 235 16.27 -6.90 -2.00
CA THR A 235 15.75 -5.81 -1.18
C THR A 235 15.18 -6.34 0.14
N LEU A 236 14.39 -7.42 0.11
CA LEU A 236 13.83 -8.03 1.31
C LEU A 236 14.91 -8.50 2.29
N ILE A 237 15.91 -9.24 1.80
CA ILE A 237 17.03 -9.75 2.59
C ILE A 237 17.74 -8.59 3.29
N ARG A 238 18.10 -7.54 2.54
CA ARG A 238 18.80 -6.39 3.10
C ARG A 238 18.00 -5.65 4.19
N ARG A 239 16.67 -5.60 4.07
CA ARG A 239 15.78 -4.97 5.08
C ARG A 239 15.58 -5.86 6.30
N ILE A 240 15.47 -7.18 6.10
CA ILE A 240 15.40 -8.16 7.19
C ILE A 240 16.71 -8.18 7.98
N GLU A 241 17.86 -8.25 7.30
CA GLU A 241 19.19 -8.17 7.92
C GLU A 241 19.30 -6.90 8.75
N ARG A 242 18.91 -5.76 8.20
CA ARG A 242 18.90 -4.49 8.91
C ARG A 242 18.01 -4.52 10.16
N ARG A 243 16.79 -5.08 10.12
CA ARG A 243 15.96 -5.27 11.33
C ARG A 243 16.64 -6.18 12.35
N MET A 244 17.28 -7.26 11.90
CA MET A 244 18.08 -8.13 12.76
C MET A 244 19.21 -7.34 13.44
N HIS A 245 19.89 -6.45 12.71
CA HIS A 245 20.94 -5.57 13.26
C HIS A 245 20.38 -4.60 14.31
N VAL A 246 19.23 -3.98 14.06
CA VAL A 246 18.56 -3.08 15.03
C VAL A 246 18.22 -3.81 16.32
N LEU A 247 17.80 -5.07 16.24
CA LEU A 247 17.50 -5.91 17.41
C LEU A 247 18.73 -6.63 18.00
N GLY A 248 19.91 -6.45 17.40
CA GLY A 248 21.14 -7.13 17.80
C GLY A 248 21.14 -8.64 17.57
N MET A 249 20.28 -9.17 16.69
CA MET A 249 20.15 -10.59 16.36
C MET A 249 21.09 -10.97 15.20
N THR A 250 21.69 -12.17 15.28
CA THR A 250 22.62 -12.70 14.27
C THR A 250 22.09 -13.91 13.50
N SER A 251 20.91 -14.44 13.87
CA SER A 251 20.33 -15.62 13.21
C SER A 251 18.97 -15.31 12.59
N GLY A 252 18.83 -15.58 11.29
CA GLY A 252 17.55 -15.47 10.58
C GLY A 252 16.44 -16.31 11.21
N ARG A 253 16.78 -17.49 11.77
CA ARG A 253 15.84 -18.34 12.50
C ARG A 253 15.36 -17.71 13.81
N ALA A 254 16.28 -17.09 14.56
CA ALA A 254 15.92 -16.41 15.80
C ALA A 254 15.02 -15.20 15.51
N TYR A 255 15.30 -14.47 14.43
CA TYR A 255 14.46 -13.38 13.97
C TYR A 255 13.08 -13.83 13.50
N LEU A 256 13.01 -14.93 12.73
CA LEU A 256 11.73 -15.55 12.35
C LEU A 256 10.91 -15.96 13.58
N ALA A 257 11.55 -16.53 14.62
CA ALA A 257 10.86 -16.88 15.85
C ALA A 257 10.33 -15.63 16.58
N ARG A 258 11.11 -14.54 16.62
CA ARG A 258 10.67 -13.25 17.17
C ARG A 258 9.48 -12.70 16.40
N ALA A 259 9.56 -12.61 15.07
CA ALA A 259 8.47 -12.11 14.24
C ALA A 259 7.19 -12.94 14.40
N LYS A 260 7.28 -14.25 14.63
CA LYS A 260 6.11 -15.11 14.93
C LYS A 260 5.50 -14.84 16.31
N SER A 261 6.29 -14.43 17.30
CA SER A 261 5.86 -14.25 18.69
C SER A 261 5.44 -12.81 19.04
N ASP A 262 5.88 -11.83 18.26
CA ASP A 262 5.82 -10.40 18.57
C ASP A 262 5.16 -9.64 17.42
N SER A 263 3.91 -9.22 17.61
CA SER A 263 3.13 -8.50 16.59
C SER A 263 3.74 -7.15 16.24
N ASP A 264 4.31 -6.46 17.24
CA ASP A 264 4.87 -5.13 17.08
C ASP A 264 6.12 -5.18 16.20
N GLU A 265 6.94 -6.24 16.35
CA GLU A 265 8.07 -6.49 15.45
C GLU A 265 7.61 -6.82 14.03
N CYS A 266 6.53 -7.59 13.88
CA CYS A 266 5.96 -7.90 12.57
C CYS A 266 5.49 -6.63 11.84
N GLU A 267 4.84 -5.71 12.55
CA GLU A 267 4.49 -4.38 12.02
C GLU A 267 5.72 -3.52 11.74
N ALA A 268 6.74 -3.55 12.60
CA ALA A 268 7.99 -2.81 12.39
C ALA A 268 8.75 -3.31 11.16
N LEU A 269 8.79 -4.63 10.93
CA LEU A 269 9.32 -5.22 9.71
C LEU A 269 8.50 -4.80 8.49
N PHE A 270 7.17 -4.86 8.57
CA PHE A 270 6.30 -4.37 7.49
C PHE A 270 6.62 -2.91 7.13
N ARG A 271 6.75 -2.02 8.11
CA ARG A 271 7.12 -0.62 7.90
C ARG A 271 8.53 -0.47 7.28
N ASP A 272 9.53 -1.24 7.71
CA ASP A 272 10.89 -1.13 7.14
C ASP A 272 10.99 -1.76 5.73
N LEU A 273 10.06 -2.66 5.36
CA LEU A 273 9.91 -3.16 4.00
C LEU A 273 9.30 -2.12 3.05
N LEU A 274 8.44 -1.22 3.55
CA LEU A 274 7.84 -0.15 2.78
C LEU A 274 8.75 1.09 2.80
N ILE A 275 9.46 1.34 1.70
CA ILE A 275 10.23 2.59 1.57
C ILE A 275 9.27 3.72 1.19
N ASN A 276 8.72 4.39 2.21
CA ASN A 276 7.70 5.44 2.05
C ASN A 276 8.27 6.84 1.74
N VAL A 277 9.44 6.93 1.10
CA VAL A 277 10.08 8.22 0.81
C VAL A 277 9.44 8.89 -0.40
N THR A 278 8.75 10.01 -0.15
CA THR A 278 8.13 10.85 -1.20
C THR A 278 8.38 12.35 -0.94
N ARG A 279 8.19 13.17 -1.97
CA ARG A 279 8.30 14.64 -1.96
C ARG A 279 7.40 15.26 -3.02
N PHE A 280 7.00 16.51 -2.81
CA PHE A 280 6.23 17.24 -3.82
C PHE A 280 7.05 17.39 -5.10
N PHE A 281 6.40 17.24 -6.26
CA PHE A 281 7.03 17.39 -7.58
C PHE A 281 8.35 16.58 -7.72
N ARG A 282 8.36 15.34 -7.20
CA ARG A 282 9.51 14.43 -7.32
C ARG A 282 9.92 14.28 -8.79
N ASP A 283 11.11 14.76 -9.13
CA ASP A 283 11.58 14.92 -10.51
C ASP A 283 10.76 15.99 -11.27
N ALA A 284 10.88 17.25 -10.82
CA ALA A 284 10.05 18.36 -11.27
C ALA A 284 10.01 18.52 -12.81
N ASP A 285 11.13 18.30 -13.49
CA ASP A 285 11.21 18.32 -14.96
C ASP A 285 10.24 17.33 -15.63
N LEU A 286 10.00 16.17 -15.00
CA LEU A 286 9.07 15.15 -15.50
C LEU A 286 7.62 15.56 -15.27
N PHE A 287 7.32 16.18 -14.13
CA PHE A 287 5.99 16.75 -13.85
C PHE A 287 5.63 17.89 -14.81
N ASP A 288 6.61 18.69 -15.24
CA ASP A 288 6.38 19.72 -16.26
C ASP A 288 6.05 19.12 -17.64
N ARG A 289 6.68 18.00 -18.00
CA ARG A 289 6.32 17.24 -19.20
C ARG A 289 4.94 16.60 -19.08
N LEU A 290 4.60 16.03 -17.92
CA LEU A 290 3.26 15.51 -17.63
C LEU A 290 2.20 16.62 -17.77
N ARG A 291 2.46 17.81 -17.22
CA ARG A 291 1.58 18.97 -17.33
C ARG A 291 1.29 19.31 -18.80
N THR A 292 2.33 19.48 -19.59
CA THR A 292 2.21 19.99 -20.97
C THR A 292 1.72 18.94 -21.97
N GLN A 293 2.12 17.67 -21.81
CA GLN A 293 1.83 16.60 -22.76
C GLN A 293 0.56 15.80 -22.44
N VAL A 294 0.11 15.81 -21.18
CA VAL A 294 -1.02 14.96 -20.72
C VAL A 294 -2.12 15.79 -20.07
N ILE A 295 -1.82 16.50 -18.98
CA ILE A 295 -2.85 17.18 -18.16
C ILE A 295 -3.53 18.32 -18.93
N GLU A 296 -2.75 19.21 -19.55
CA GLU A 296 -3.31 20.32 -20.35
C GLU A 296 -4.13 19.82 -21.56
N PRO A 297 -3.67 18.84 -22.36
CA PRO A 297 -4.48 18.21 -23.40
C PRO A 297 -5.76 17.55 -22.88
N LEU A 298 -5.70 16.76 -21.79
CA LEU A 298 -6.87 16.13 -21.18
C LEU A 298 -7.92 17.17 -20.78
N MET A 299 -7.49 18.27 -20.15
CA MET A 299 -8.41 19.34 -19.76
C MET A 299 -9.02 20.08 -20.95
N ARG A 300 -8.31 20.20 -22.08
CA ARG A 300 -8.87 20.82 -23.30
C ARG A 300 -9.87 19.94 -24.02
N SER A 301 -9.70 18.62 -23.95
CA SER A 301 -10.63 17.64 -24.52
C SER A 301 -11.82 17.33 -23.62
N TRP A 302 -11.83 17.85 -22.40
CA TRP A 302 -12.86 17.57 -21.42
C TRP A 302 -14.22 18.13 -21.84
N THR A 303 -15.24 17.27 -21.82
CA THR A 303 -16.65 17.62 -22.00
C THR A 303 -17.34 17.50 -20.64
N SER A 304 -18.34 18.35 -20.35
CA SER A 304 -19.02 18.40 -19.05
C SER A 304 -19.87 17.15 -18.70
N GLU A 305 -19.81 16.08 -19.49
CA GLU A 305 -20.62 14.87 -19.33
C GLU A 305 -19.90 13.75 -18.57
N GLU A 306 -18.56 13.75 -18.51
CA GLU A 306 -17.79 12.73 -17.77
C GLU A 306 -16.66 13.36 -16.95
N ASP A 307 -16.47 12.87 -15.73
CA ASP A 307 -15.33 13.26 -14.87
C ASP A 307 -14.02 12.64 -15.38
N ILE A 308 -12.92 13.42 -15.32
CA ILE A 308 -11.55 12.95 -15.50
C ILE A 308 -11.15 12.16 -14.25
N ARG A 309 -10.75 10.91 -14.44
CA ARG A 309 -10.38 10.00 -13.35
C ARG A 309 -8.89 9.72 -13.40
N VAL A 310 -8.21 10.00 -12.29
CA VAL A 310 -6.77 9.76 -12.13
C VAL A 310 -6.55 8.73 -11.03
N TRP A 311 -5.63 7.79 -11.20
CA TRP A 311 -5.28 6.83 -10.17
C TRP A 311 -3.79 6.86 -9.87
N ILE A 312 -3.45 6.95 -8.58
CA ILE A 312 -2.08 7.05 -8.07
C ILE A 312 -1.86 5.90 -7.07
N PRO A 313 -1.49 4.70 -7.55
CA PRO A 313 -1.10 3.59 -6.68
C PRO A 313 0.28 3.82 -6.06
N GLY A 314 0.41 3.56 -4.76
CA GLY A 314 1.62 3.82 -3.97
C GLY A 314 1.78 5.30 -3.60
N CYS A 315 0.71 5.96 -3.13
CA CYS A 315 0.73 7.41 -2.91
C CYS A 315 1.51 7.85 -1.66
N SER A 316 1.92 6.92 -0.78
CA SER A 316 2.61 7.19 0.49
C SER A 316 1.90 8.31 1.27
N SER A 317 2.63 9.31 1.77
CA SER A 317 2.11 10.45 2.52
C SER A 317 1.37 11.50 1.66
N GLY A 318 1.09 11.21 0.38
CA GLY A 318 0.16 11.99 -0.45
C GLY A 318 0.77 13.09 -1.31
N GLU A 319 2.08 13.37 -1.21
CA GLU A 319 2.74 14.47 -1.93
C GLU A 319 2.56 14.40 -3.45
N GLU A 320 2.64 13.20 -4.06
CA GLU A 320 2.42 13.01 -5.50
C GLU A 320 0.96 13.31 -5.89
N ALA A 321 0.00 12.83 -5.10
CA ALA A 321 -1.42 13.09 -5.34
C ALA A 321 -1.74 14.58 -5.28
N TYR A 322 -1.17 15.28 -4.31
CA TYR A 322 -1.29 16.73 -4.21
C TYR A 322 -0.60 17.48 -5.35
N SER A 323 0.59 17.06 -5.77
CA SER A 323 1.27 17.65 -6.94
C SER A 323 0.44 17.52 -8.21
N ILE A 324 -0.12 16.34 -8.50
CA ILE A 324 -0.97 16.13 -9.67
C ILE A 324 -2.28 16.95 -9.55
N ALA A 325 -2.91 16.97 -8.37
CA ALA A 325 -4.11 17.77 -8.13
C ALA A 325 -3.87 19.27 -8.37
N MET A 326 -2.75 19.82 -7.90
CA MET A 326 -2.36 21.21 -8.15
C MET A 326 -2.16 21.51 -9.64
N LEU A 327 -1.61 20.56 -10.41
CA LEU A 327 -1.47 20.70 -11.86
C LEU A 327 -2.82 20.74 -12.57
N PHE A 328 -3.76 19.87 -12.21
CA PHE A 328 -5.13 19.90 -12.73
C PHE A 328 -5.86 21.19 -12.36
N ALA A 329 -5.76 21.63 -11.10
CA ALA A 329 -6.38 22.87 -10.64
C ALA A 329 -5.81 24.10 -11.37
N GLU A 330 -4.50 24.16 -11.59
CA GLU A 330 -3.87 25.25 -12.35
C GLU A 330 -4.23 25.21 -13.84
N ALA A 331 -4.35 24.02 -14.44
CA ALA A 331 -4.80 23.86 -15.82
C ALA A 331 -6.27 24.30 -15.99
N ALA A 332 -7.16 23.85 -15.10
CA ALA A 332 -8.57 24.24 -15.07
C ALA A 332 -8.71 25.76 -14.91
N ARG A 333 -7.95 26.37 -14.01
CA ARG A 333 -7.92 27.83 -13.82
C ARG A 333 -7.46 28.58 -15.06
N LYS A 334 -6.41 28.12 -15.75
CA LYS A 334 -5.91 28.76 -16.98
C LYS A 334 -6.89 28.64 -18.15
N LEU A 335 -7.66 27.56 -18.20
CA LEU A 335 -8.66 27.28 -19.23
C LEU A 335 -10.06 27.80 -18.88
N ALA A 336 -10.24 28.41 -17.70
CA ALA A 336 -11.53 28.84 -17.16
C ALA A 336 -12.58 27.72 -17.08
N LEU A 337 -12.13 26.50 -16.76
CA LEU A 337 -12.97 25.32 -16.56
C LEU A 337 -13.20 25.07 -15.06
N PRO A 338 -14.34 24.47 -14.66
CA PRO A 338 -14.55 24.05 -13.28
C PRO A 338 -13.58 22.93 -12.90
N SER A 339 -13.09 22.95 -11.66
CA SER A 339 -12.21 21.90 -11.12
C SER A 339 -12.96 20.70 -10.55
N THR A 340 -14.30 20.77 -10.47
CA THR A 340 -15.18 19.70 -9.94
C THR A 340 -15.26 18.47 -10.83
N GLY A 341 -14.83 18.56 -12.09
CA GLY A 341 -14.83 17.44 -13.04
C GLY A 341 -13.60 16.52 -12.94
N VAL A 342 -12.76 16.65 -11.90
CA VAL A 342 -11.54 15.83 -11.73
C VAL A 342 -11.62 15.05 -10.42
N GLN A 343 -11.51 13.73 -10.50
CA GLN A 343 -11.42 12.83 -9.34
C GLN A 343 -10.10 12.06 -9.35
N ILE A 344 -9.36 12.15 -8.24
CA ILE A 344 -8.08 11.48 -8.05
C ILE A 344 -8.23 10.39 -6.99
N PHE A 345 -8.06 9.14 -7.38
CA PHE A 345 -7.97 8.00 -6.48
C PHE A 345 -6.49 7.83 -6.09
N ALA A 346 -6.15 8.07 -4.84
CA ALA A 346 -4.79 7.92 -4.34
C ALA A 346 -4.76 6.76 -3.35
N THR A 347 -3.95 5.74 -3.61
CA THR A 347 -4.02 4.50 -2.85
C THR A 347 -2.67 4.03 -2.35
N ASP A 348 -2.65 3.48 -1.15
CA ASP A 348 -1.47 2.87 -0.55
C ASP A 348 -1.88 1.69 0.34
N ILE A 349 -0.92 0.85 0.72
CA ILE A 349 -1.11 -0.23 1.69
C ILE A 349 -0.75 0.20 3.11
N ASP A 350 -0.01 1.31 3.27
CA ASP A 350 0.34 1.88 4.57
C ASP A 350 -0.73 2.88 5.06
N GLU A 351 -1.54 2.45 6.03
CA GLU A 351 -2.60 3.27 6.61
C GLU A 351 -2.07 4.51 7.36
N GLN A 352 -0.87 4.45 7.95
CA GLN A 352 -0.29 5.59 8.66
C GLN A 352 0.07 6.70 7.68
N MET A 353 0.65 6.32 6.52
CA MET A 353 0.95 7.27 5.45
C MET A 353 -0.32 7.86 4.84
N LEU A 354 -1.36 7.04 4.63
CA LEU A 354 -2.67 7.53 4.20
C LEU A 354 -3.28 8.53 5.20
N GLN A 355 -3.07 8.35 6.50
CA GLN A 355 -3.58 9.30 7.49
C GLN A 355 -2.85 10.67 7.39
N ILE A 356 -1.54 10.68 7.17
CA ILE A 356 -0.77 11.90 6.90
C ILE A 356 -1.31 12.57 5.62
N ALA A 357 -1.52 11.77 4.57
CA ALA A 357 -2.05 12.23 3.29
C ALA A 357 -3.45 12.85 3.44
N ARG A 358 -4.38 12.20 4.16
CA ARG A 358 -5.74 12.72 4.42
C ARG A 358 -5.73 14.05 5.18
N ASN A 359 -4.84 14.19 6.17
CA ASN A 359 -4.72 15.43 6.93
C ASN A 359 -4.22 16.59 6.04
N GLY A 360 -3.35 16.27 5.07
CA GLY A 360 -2.76 17.22 4.14
C GLY A 360 -1.89 18.27 4.85
N VAL A 361 -1.27 17.90 5.98
CA VAL A 361 -0.43 18.79 6.80
C VAL A 361 1.02 18.32 6.72
N TYR A 362 1.91 19.20 6.27
CA TYR A 362 3.30 18.91 5.98
C TYR A 362 4.24 19.89 6.70
N PRO A 363 5.49 19.51 7.01
CA PRO A 363 6.46 20.41 7.63
C PRO A 363 6.83 21.54 6.66
N THR A 364 7.11 22.74 7.17
CA THR A 364 7.52 23.90 6.34
C THR A 364 8.74 23.60 5.46
N SER A 365 9.60 22.66 5.88
CA SER A 365 10.75 22.21 5.10
C SER A 365 10.39 21.65 3.72
N ALA A 366 9.21 21.02 3.57
CA ALA A 366 8.70 20.47 2.32
C ALA A 366 8.09 21.55 1.38
N MET A 367 7.90 22.79 1.85
CA MET A 367 7.41 23.86 0.97
C MET A 367 8.38 24.18 -0.15
N ILE A 368 9.68 23.92 0.04
CA ILE A 368 10.72 24.24 -0.96
C ILE A 368 10.51 23.48 -2.27
N ASP A 369 9.95 22.28 -2.18
CA ASP A 369 9.64 21.39 -3.31
C ASP A 369 8.46 21.90 -4.15
N LEU A 370 7.64 22.81 -3.61
CA LEU A 370 6.49 23.39 -4.31
C LEU A 370 6.92 24.58 -5.16
N PRO A 371 6.55 24.63 -6.46
CA PRO A 371 6.73 25.81 -7.30
C PRO A 371 6.10 27.06 -6.67
N PRO A 372 6.77 28.24 -6.68
CA PRO A 372 6.32 29.43 -5.94
C PRO A 372 4.87 29.84 -6.22
N ALA A 373 4.46 29.81 -7.49
CA ALA A 373 3.11 30.19 -7.90
C ALA A 373 2.02 29.24 -7.37
N LEU A 374 2.34 27.96 -7.20
CA LEU A 374 1.41 26.96 -6.66
C LEU A 374 1.40 27.01 -5.12
N ARG A 375 2.57 27.24 -4.52
CA ARG A 375 2.74 27.41 -3.07
C ARG A 375 1.85 28.51 -2.52
N GLU A 376 1.89 29.71 -3.10
CA GLU A 376 1.10 30.86 -2.64
C GLU A 376 -0.42 30.64 -2.75
N ARG A 377 -0.87 29.80 -3.70
CA ARG A 377 -2.30 29.58 -3.98
C ARG A 377 -2.91 28.41 -3.24
N TYR A 378 -2.15 27.32 -3.10
CA TYR A 378 -2.68 26.03 -2.67
C TYR A 378 -2.16 25.58 -1.30
N THR A 379 -1.45 26.46 -0.57
CA THR A 379 -1.02 26.19 0.81
C THR A 379 -1.54 27.24 1.79
N LEU A 380 -1.86 26.76 2.99
CA LEU A 380 -2.22 27.57 4.16
C LEU A 380 -1.06 27.49 5.15
N PRO A 381 -0.36 28.61 5.43
CA PRO A 381 0.77 28.60 6.35
C PRO A 381 0.31 28.44 7.81
N HIS A 382 1.08 27.69 8.59
CA HIS A 382 1.01 27.60 10.05
C HIS A 382 2.41 27.87 10.64
N THR A 383 2.56 27.90 11.97
CA THR A 383 3.83 28.26 12.64
C THR A 383 5.03 27.39 12.21
N GLU A 384 4.87 26.07 12.17
CA GLU A 384 5.95 25.12 11.83
C GLU A 384 5.57 24.11 10.72
N ARG A 385 4.34 24.22 10.23
CA ARG A 385 3.74 23.34 9.22
C ARG A 385 2.98 24.17 8.21
N PHE A 386 2.67 23.58 7.07
CA PHE A 386 1.68 24.12 6.15
C PHE A 386 0.61 23.07 5.86
N GLN A 387 -0.57 23.52 5.49
CA GLN A 387 -1.68 22.64 5.11
C GLN A 387 -2.08 22.89 3.66
N ILE A 388 -2.46 21.83 2.95
CA ILE A 388 -3.03 21.96 1.60
C ILE A 388 -4.47 22.50 1.70
N VAL A 389 -4.81 23.47 0.83
CA VAL A 389 -6.15 24.08 0.81
C VAL A 389 -7.26 23.04 0.54
N PRO A 390 -8.47 23.19 1.14
CA PRO A 390 -9.57 22.24 0.97
C PRO A 390 -9.91 21.95 -0.50
N GLN A 391 -9.90 22.97 -1.37
CA GLN A 391 -10.17 22.84 -2.80
C GLN A 391 -9.35 21.73 -3.48
N ILE A 392 -8.06 21.60 -3.12
CA ILE A 392 -7.19 20.58 -3.70
C ILE A 392 -7.42 19.21 -3.04
N ARG A 393 -7.68 19.19 -1.72
CA ARG A 393 -7.93 17.94 -1.00
C ARG A 393 -9.25 17.28 -1.43
N ASP A 394 -10.27 18.07 -1.74
CA ASP A 394 -11.59 17.57 -2.12
C ASP A 394 -11.57 16.85 -3.48
N MET A 395 -10.57 17.13 -4.33
CA MET A 395 -10.32 16.40 -5.58
C MET A 395 -9.78 14.98 -5.35
N ILE A 396 -9.27 14.66 -4.15
CA ILE A 396 -8.53 13.43 -3.87
C ILE A 396 -9.33 12.52 -2.93
N ARG A 397 -9.36 11.23 -3.25
CA ARG A 397 -9.91 10.16 -2.43
C ARG A 397 -8.78 9.21 -2.06
N PHE A 398 -8.41 9.22 -0.77
CA PHE A 398 -7.39 8.34 -0.20
C PHE A 398 -8.02 7.05 0.32
N SER A 399 -7.59 5.90 -0.18
CA SER A 399 -8.10 4.58 0.24
C SER A 399 -7.01 3.54 0.35
N ASN A 400 -7.14 2.64 1.32
CA ASN A 400 -6.28 1.46 1.44
C ASN A 400 -6.56 0.52 0.26
N HIS A 401 -5.55 0.24 -0.56
CA HIS A 401 -5.67 -0.66 -1.71
C HIS A 401 -4.31 -1.22 -2.09
N SER A 402 -4.28 -2.54 -2.27
CA SER A 402 -3.13 -3.28 -2.75
C SER A 402 -3.30 -3.63 -4.22
N LEU A 403 -2.36 -3.16 -5.04
CA LEU A 403 -2.33 -3.38 -6.49
C LEU A 403 -2.32 -4.87 -6.91
N VAL A 404 -1.91 -5.75 -6.01
CA VAL A 404 -1.72 -7.19 -6.25
C VAL A 404 -2.90 -8.02 -5.73
N LYS A 405 -3.59 -7.54 -4.69
CA LYS A 405 -4.65 -8.28 -3.98
C LYS A 405 -6.05 -7.77 -4.32
N ASP A 406 -6.18 -6.47 -4.57
CA ASP A 406 -7.47 -5.82 -4.72
C ASP A 406 -7.77 -5.55 -6.21
N PRO A 407 -9.04 -5.57 -6.63
CA PRO A 407 -9.41 -5.31 -8.01
C PRO A 407 -9.03 -3.86 -8.41
N PRO A 408 -8.52 -3.63 -9.63
CA PRO A 408 -8.13 -2.30 -10.06
C PRO A 408 -9.37 -1.42 -10.33
N PHE A 409 -9.22 -0.11 -10.16
CA PHE A 409 -10.23 0.85 -10.62
C PHE A 409 -10.34 0.78 -12.14
N SER A 410 -11.56 0.81 -12.68
CA SER A 410 -11.79 0.84 -14.12
C SER A 410 -12.04 2.25 -14.62
N ARG A 411 -11.89 2.46 -15.93
CA ARG A 411 -12.19 3.74 -16.61
C ARG A 411 -11.34 4.91 -16.09
N ILE A 412 -10.03 4.70 -15.96
CA ILE A 412 -9.06 5.72 -15.54
C ILE A 412 -8.44 6.40 -16.78
N ASP A 413 -8.32 7.73 -16.76
CA ASP A 413 -7.73 8.53 -17.84
C ASP A 413 -6.21 8.68 -17.69
N LEU A 414 -5.71 8.75 -16.44
CA LEU A 414 -4.29 8.83 -16.12
C LEU A 414 -3.96 7.94 -14.91
N VAL A 415 -2.99 7.04 -15.06
CA VAL A 415 -2.37 6.32 -13.93
C VAL A 415 -0.97 6.86 -13.69
N SER A 416 -0.66 7.25 -12.45
CA SER A 416 0.70 7.59 -11.99
C SER A 416 1.20 6.50 -11.05
N CYS A 417 2.01 5.57 -11.55
CA CYS A 417 2.55 4.43 -10.79
C CYS A 417 4.07 4.58 -10.73
N ARG A 418 4.55 5.46 -9.83
CA ARG A 418 5.95 5.86 -9.78
C ARG A 418 6.64 5.30 -8.54
N ASN A 419 7.88 4.86 -8.73
CA ASN A 419 8.76 4.36 -7.66
C ASN A 419 8.15 3.22 -6.83
N LEU A 420 7.20 2.48 -7.40
CA LEU A 420 6.52 1.34 -6.78
C LEU A 420 6.95 0.01 -7.43
N LEU A 421 7.07 -0.01 -8.77
CA LEU A 421 7.43 -1.22 -9.52
C LEU A 421 8.87 -1.64 -9.24
N ILE A 422 9.72 -0.72 -8.77
CA ILE A 422 11.11 -1.01 -8.38
C ILE A 422 11.22 -2.07 -7.27
N TYR A 423 10.18 -2.24 -6.46
CA TYR A 423 10.13 -3.25 -5.39
C TYR A 423 9.72 -4.64 -5.88
N PHE A 424 9.04 -4.71 -7.03
CA PHE A 424 8.48 -5.94 -7.56
C PHE A 424 9.52 -6.72 -8.35
N ASP A 425 9.47 -8.05 -8.26
CA ASP A 425 10.23 -8.93 -9.13
C ASP A 425 9.64 -8.97 -10.56
N ASP A 426 10.32 -9.65 -11.48
CA ASP A 426 9.87 -9.75 -12.87
C ASP A 426 8.49 -10.42 -13.02
N ARG A 427 8.12 -11.32 -12.09
CA ARG A 427 6.83 -12.03 -12.13
C ARG A 427 5.70 -11.09 -11.73
N LEU A 428 5.88 -10.35 -10.65
CA LEU A 428 4.89 -9.42 -10.12
C LEU A 428 4.72 -8.20 -11.05
N GLN A 429 5.81 -7.71 -11.65
CA GLN A 429 5.71 -6.70 -12.72
C GLN A 429 4.91 -7.22 -13.92
N GLN A 430 5.08 -8.50 -14.29
CA GLN A 430 4.32 -9.12 -15.37
C GLN A 430 2.83 -9.29 -15.08
N SER A 431 2.41 -9.43 -13.83
CA SER A 431 0.99 -9.46 -13.46
C SER A 431 0.38 -8.06 -13.34
N VAL A 432 1.15 -7.07 -12.87
CA VAL A 432 0.66 -5.70 -12.64
C VAL A 432 0.45 -4.92 -13.93
N MET A 433 1.32 -5.05 -14.94
CA MET A 433 1.17 -4.29 -16.20
C MET A 433 -0.16 -4.57 -16.93
N PRO A 434 -0.60 -5.83 -17.08
CA PRO A 434 -1.93 -6.15 -17.60
C PRO A 434 -3.11 -5.54 -16.81
N LEU A 435 -2.98 -5.45 -15.47
CA LEU A 435 -3.99 -4.82 -14.60
C LEU A 435 -4.06 -3.32 -14.83
N LEU A 436 -2.90 -2.64 -14.94
CA LEU A 436 -2.88 -1.21 -15.29
C LEU A 436 -3.47 -0.95 -16.67
N HIS A 437 -3.16 -1.80 -17.67
CA HIS A 437 -3.75 -1.67 -19.01
C HIS A 437 -5.27 -1.88 -19.00
N TYR A 438 -5.78 -2.75 -18.12
CA TYR A 438 -7.23 -2.93 -17.93
C TYR A 438 -7.89 -1.71 -17.25
N ALA A 439 -7.21 -1.11 -16.26
CA ALA A 439 -7.69 0.07 -15.54
C ALA A 439 -7.84 1.30 -16.44
N ILE A 440 -6.86 1.49 -17.34
CA ILE A 440 -6.73 2.68 -18.19
C ILE A 440 -7.70 2.59 -19.38
N ARG A 441 -8.45 3.68 -19.63
CA ARG A 441 -9.32 3.81 -20.82
C ARG A 441 -8.52 3.72 -22.12
N PRO A 442 -9.12 3.29 -23.24
CA PRO A 442 -8.47 3.39 -24.55
C PRO A 442 -7.94 4.81 -24.75
N GLU A 443 -6.69 4.94 -25.23
CA GLU A 443 -6.00 6.22 -25.42
C GLU A 443 -5.62 7.00 -24.14
N GLY A 444 -5.91 6.47 -22.94
CA GLY A 444 -5.48 7.02 -21.65
C GLY A 444 -3.97 6.88 -21.41
N TYR A 445 -3.50 7.43 -20.29
CA TYR A 445 -2.08 7.67 -20.04
C TYR A 445 -1.55 6.88 -18.84
N LEU A 446 -0.29 6.46 -18.93
CA LEU A 446 0.48 5.85 -17.84
C LEU A 446 1.77 6.66 -17.62
N PHE A 447 2.03 7.03 -16.38
CA PHE A 447 3.22 7.76 -15.96
C PHE A 447 4.00 6.92 -14.93
N LEU A 448 5.27 6.66 -15.21
CA LEU A 448 6.17 5.85 -14.36
C LEU A 448 7.36 6.67 -13.84
N GLY A 449 8.08 6.13 -12.86
CA GLY A 449 9.34 6.68 -12.36
C GLY A 449 10.50 6.46 -13.35
N PRO A 450 11.58 7.26 -13.25
CA PRO A 450 12.68 7.25 -14.22
C PRO A 450 13.42 5.90 -14.33
N SER A 451 13.50 5.18 -13.20
CA SER A 451 14.14 3.86 -13.09
C SER A 451 13.21 2.69 -13.40
N GLU A 452 11.96 2.97 -13.79
CA GLU A 452 10.95 1.95 -14.06
C GLU A 452 10.77 1.76 -15.56
N THR A 453 10.43 0.52 -15.95
CA THR A 453 10.29 0.15 -17.36
C THR A 453 9.06 -0.72 -17.54
N ILE A 454 8.36 -0.54 -18.66
CA ILE A 454 7.24 -1.39 -19.09
C ILE A 454 7.66 -2.79 -19.58
N GLY A 455 8.97 -3.03 -19.74
CA GLY A 455 9.52 -4.34 -20.09
C GLY A 455 8.96 -4.90 -21.40
N ARG A 456 8.30 -6.07 -21.35
CA ARG A 456 7.79 -6.79 -22.53
C ARG A 456 6.46 -6.24 -23.07
N PHE A 457 5.88 -5.24 -22.41
CA PHE A 457 4.55 -4.69 -22.72
C PHE A 457 4.59 -3.39 -23.55
N GLU A 458 5.70 -3.10 -24.25
CA GLU A 458 5.83 -1.92 -25.14
C GLU A 458 4.70 -1.81 -26.18
N HIS A 459 4.18 -2.94 -26.66
CA HIS A 459 3.06 -2.98 -27.60
C HIS A 459 1.73 -2.51 -26.99
N LEU A 460 1.56 -2.64 -25.66
CA LEU A 460 0.38 -2.18 -24.93
C LEU A 460 0.50 -0.71 -24.51
N PHE A 461 1.73 -0.24 -24.32
CA PHE A 461 2.05 1.09 -23.81
C PHE A 461 3.11 1.79 -24.69
N PRO A 462 2.77 2.20 -25.92
CA PRO A 462 3.65 3.04 -26.73
C PRO A 462 4.06 4.32 -25.98
N ALA A 463 5.35 4.64 -26.01
CA ALA A 463 5.89 5.82 -25.35
C ALA A 463 5.49 7.11 -26.07
N ILE A 464 4.94 8.07 -25.31
CA ILE A 464 4.77 9.46 -25.76
C ILE A 464 6.08 10.21 -25.54
N ASP A 465 6.66 10.03 -24.35
CA ASP A 465 7.95 10.60 -23.98
C ASP A 465 8.74 9.56 -23.17
N ALA A 466 9.73 8.94 -23.84
CA ALA A 466 10.54 7.90 -23.24
C ALA A 466 11.46 8.43 -22.13
N GLN A 467 11.85 9.72 -22.18
CA GLN A 467 12.69 10.35 -21.16
C GLN A 467 11.88 10.62 -19.89
N ALA A 468 10.64 11.07 -20.06
CA ALA A 468 9.71 11.29 -18.95
C ALA A 468 8.95 10.04 -18.51
N ARG A 469 9.12 8.90 -19.19
CA ARG A 469 8.39 7.66 -18.91
C ARG A 469 6.87 7.86 -18.94
N ILE A 470 6.40 8.62 -19.93
CA ILE A 470 4.98 8.84 -20.22
C ILE A 470 4.59 7.94 -21.38
N PHE A 471 3.57 7.11 -21.18
CA PHE A 471 3.09 6.14 -22.14
C PHE A 471 1.60 6.34 -22.41
N ARG A 472 1.16 5.93 -23.60
CA ARG A 472 -0.24 5.91 -23.98
C ARG A 472 -0.72 4.47 -24.06
N ARG A 473 -1.94 4.20 -23.61
CA ARG A 473 -2.53 2.86 -23.73
C ARG A 473 -3.01 2.62 -25.17
N SER A 474 -2.50 1.56 -25.79
CA SER A 474 -2.89 1.14 -27.15
C SER A 474 -4.39 0.76 -27.25
N PRO A 475 -5.04 1.03 -28.39
CA PRO A 475 -6.42 0.61 -28.63
C PRO A 475 -6.52 -0.90 -28.86
N GLY A 476 -7.55 -1.53 -28.28
CA GLY A 476 -7.82 -2.97 -28.40
C GLY A 476 -8.35 -3.60 -27.11
N ALA A 477 -9.19 -4.64 -27.23
CA ALA A 477 -9.67 -5.40 -26.08
C ALA A 477 -8.49 -6.16 -25.42
N PRO A 478 -8.41 -6.24 -24.08
CA PRO A 478 -7.37 -7.00 -23.40
C PRO A 478 -7.56 -8.51 -23.69
N ASN A 479 -6.86 -9.03 -24.69
CA ASN A 479 -6.84 -10.46 -25.06
C ASN A 479 -5.80 -11.25 -24.26
N TYR A 480 -5.76 -11.02 -22.95
CA TYR A 480 -4.91 -11.77 -22.03
C TYR A 480 -5.75 -12.25 -20.84
N PRO A 481 -5.54 -13.47 -20.33
CA PRO A 481 -6.25 -13.96 -19.15
C PRO A 481 -5.85 -13.09 -17.96
N ILE A 482 -6.74 -12.19 -17.53
CA ILE A 482 -6.59 -11.47 -16.28
C ILE A 482 -7.06 -12.42 -15.18
N ASP A 483 -6.12 -13.05 -14.48
CA ASP A 483 -6.43 -13.67 -13.20
C ASP A 483 -6.70 -12.53 -12.20
N LEU A 484 -7.98 -12.14 -12.09
CA LEU A 484 -8.42 -11.15 -11.11
C LEU A 484 -8.12 -11.71 -9.71
N PRO A 485 -7.30 -11.01 -8.90
CA PRO A 485 -7.02 -11.45 -7.53
C PRO A 485 -8.34 -11.47 -6.73
N GLY A 486 -8.67 -12.62 -6.14
CA GLY A 486 -9.92 -12.83 -5.39
C GLY A 486 -10.85 -13.91 -5.94
N SER A 487 -10.65 -14.40 -7.17
CA SER A 487 -11.33 -15.60 -7.67
C SER A 487 -10.62 -16.86 -7.13
N SER A 488 -10.89 -17.21 -5.87
CA SER A 488 -10.51 -18.51 -5.32
C SER A 488 -11.44 -19.59 -5.89
N ARG A 489 -11.24 -19.95 -7.17
CA ARG A 489 -11.56 -21.30 -7.62
C ARG A 489 -10.39 -22.17 -7.22
N ALA A 490 -10.58 -22.96 -6.16
CA ALA A 490 -9.67 -23.99 -5.73
C ALA A 490 -9.22 -24.83 -6.94
N ARG A 491 -7.98 -24.63 -7.38
CA ARG A 491 -7.32 -25.52 -8.34
C ARG A 491 -6.62 -26.59 -7.52
N SER A 492 -7.19 -27.79 -7.54
CA SER A 492 -6.56 -29.00 -7.02
C SER A 492 -5.23 -29.25 -7.72
N PRO A 493 -4.24 -29.80 -7.01
CA PRO A 493 -2.88 -29.97 -7.51
C PRO A 493 -2.84 -31.13 -8.52
N ARG A 494 -2.25 -30.88 -9.70
CA ARG A 494 -1.69 -31.95 -10.52
C ARG A 494 -0.18 -31.85 -10.44
N GLU A 495 0.40 -32.87 -9.82
CA GLU A 495 1.82 -33.09 -9.66
C GLU A 495 2.53 -33.28 -11.03
N ASP A 496 3.66 -32.58 -11.11
CA ASP A 496 4.93 -32.88 -11.77
C ASP A 496 4.99 -33.76 -13.02
N ARG A 497 5.53 -33.14 -14.09
CA ARG A 497 6.55 -33.76 -14.94
C ARG A 497 7.67 -32.78 -15.30
N HIS A 498 8.75 -32.90 -14.55
CA HIS A 498 10.15 -32.94 -14.97
C HIS A 498 10.60 -32.18 -16.24
N GLU A 499 11.38 -31.13 -15.95
CA GLU A 499 12.80 -30.97 -16.33
C GLU A 499 13.24 -30.66 -17.79
N ARG A 500 13.98 -29.53 -17.82
CA ARG A 500 15.19 -29.18 -18.60
C ARG A 500 15.02 -28.21 -19.77
N ARG A 501 15.72 -27.07 -19.63
CA ARG A 501 16.74 -26.56 -20.57
C ARG A 501 17.40 -25.33 -19.90
N ALA A 502 18.63 -25.40 -19.39
CA ALA A 502 19.89 -25.59 -20.09
C ALA A 502 19.97 -24.79 -21.41
N GLY A 503 20.83 -23.78 -21.44
CA GLY A 503 21.51 -23.31 -22.66
C GLY A 503 20.82 -22.19 -23.45
N ARG A 504 20.94 -20.95 -22.96
CA ARG A 504 20.94 -19.73 -23.79
C ARG A 504 22.16 -19.73 -24.72
N VAL A 505 22.11 -20.46 -25.84
CA VAL A 505 22.99 -20.22 -27.03
C VAL A 505 22.27 -20.49 -28.38
N GLY A 506 21.14 -21.20 -28.42
CA GLY A 506 20.49 -21.57 -29.71
C GLY A 506 19.43 -20.61 -30.28
N ALA A 507 19.13 -19.47 -29.62
CA ALA A 507 17.93 -18.69 -29.93
C ALA A 507 17.95 -17.98 -31.31
N GLU A 508 19.13 -17.60 -31.81
CA GLU A 508 19.26 -16.92 -33.11
C GLU A 508 19.34 -17.91 -34.29
N GLU A 509 20.04 -19.04 -34.15
CA GLU A 509 20.03 -20.13 -35.15
C GLU A 509 18.62 -20.72 -35.32
N THR A 510 17.86 -20.85 -34.23
CA THR A 510 16.49 -21.41 -34.29
C THR A 510 15.54 -20.50 -35.06
N ALA A 511 15.71 -19.17 -35.00
CA ALA A 511 14.88 -18.24 -35.76
C ALA A 511 15.20 -18.26 -37.27
N ALA A 512 16.48 -18.36 -37.63
CA ALA A 512 16.93 -18.47 -39.02
C ALA A 512 16.51 -19.80 -39.66
N VAL A 513 16.71 -20.91 -38.95
CA VAL A 513 16.26 -22.26 -39.37
C VAL A 513 14.74 -22.30 -39.53
N ARG A 514 13.99 -21.66 -38.62
CA ARG A 514 12.52 -21.59 -38.71
C ARG A 514 12.05 -20.78 -39.92
N ARG A 515 12.72 -19.67 -40.26
CA ARG A 515 12.44 -18.91 -41.50
C ARG A 515 12.80 -19.69 -42.78
N LEU A 516 13.88 -20.47 -42.77
CA LEU A 516 14.26 -21.34 -43.90
C LEU A 516 13.24 -22.47 -44.08
N ILE A 517 12.78 -23.08 -42.99
CA ILE A 517 11.75 -24.13 -43.02
C ILE A 517 10.42 -23.56 -43.56
N ASP A 518 9.98 -22.40 -43.08
CA ASP A 518 8.70 -21.81 -43.51
C ASP A 518 8.67 -21.43 -45.01
N ARG A 519 9.83 -21.12 -45.60
CA ARG A 519 9.91 -20.60 -46.98
C ARG A 519 10.45 -21.59 -48.02
N TYR A 520 11.30 -22.54 -47.63
CA TYR A 520 12.00 -23.43 -48.57
C TYR A 520 11.82 -24.93 -48.30
N ALA A 521 11.23 -25.33 -47.16
CA ALA A 521 10.99 -26.75 -46.92
C ALA A 521 9.78 -27.27 -47.73
N PRO A 522 9.87 -28.50 -48.29
CA PRO A 522 8.72 -29.16 -48.90
C PRO A 522 7.62 -29.42 -47.85
N ALA A 523 6.37 -29.55 -48.31
CA ALA A 523 5.24 -29.84 -47.43
C ALA A 523 5.53 -31.13 -46.64
N SER A 524 5.46 -31.04 -45.31
CA SER A 524 5.87 -32.10 -44.40
C SER A 524 4.98 -32.16 -43.15
N LEU A 525 4.79 -33.37 -42.62
CA LEU A 525 3.95 -33.66 -41.44
C LEU A 525 4.71 -34.59 -40.49
N VAL A 526 4.66 -34.31 -39.18
CA VAL A 526 5.16 -35.21 -38.15
C VAL A 526 3.96 -35.86 -37.47
N LEU A 527 3.91 -37.18 -37.51
CA LEU A 527 2.82 -37.99 -36.94
C LEU A 527 3.35 -38.86 -35.78
N ASP A 528 2.48 -39.15 -34.81
CA ASP A 528 2.73 -40.23 -33.84
C ASP A 528 2.50 -41.62 -34.48
N GLN A 529 2.65 -42.68 -33.69
CA GLN A 529 2.52 -44.07 -34.16
C GLN A 529 1.08 -44.46 -34.49
N GLU A 530 0.12 -43.66 -34.05
CA GLU A 530 -1.32 -43.81 -34.23
C GLU A 530 -1.85 -42.93 -35.38
N GLY A 531 -1.01 -42.08 -35.97
CA GLY A 531 -1.33 -41.21 -37.11
C GLY A 531 -1.91 -39.84 -36.73
N VAL A 532 -1.76 -39.42 -35.48
CA VAL A 532 -2.13 -38.09 -34.98
C VAL A 532 -1.06 -37.08 -35.37
N ILE A 533 -1.49 -35.89 -35.82
CA ILE A 533 -0.60 -34.83 -36.26
C ILE A 533 0.04 -34.13 -35.03
N ILE A 534 1.36 -34.27 -34.90
CA ILE A 534 2.18 -33.60 -33.87
C ILE A 534 2.62 -32.22 -34.37
N ALA A 535 3.07 -32.14 -35.63
CA ALA A 535 3.53 -30.90 -36.24
C ALA A 535 3.32 -30.88 -37.75
N ALA A 536 3.13 -29.69 -38.32
CA ALA A 536 2.86 -29.48 -39.74
C ALA A 536 3.72 -28.33 -40.27
N TYR A 537 4.36 -28.54 -41.42
CA TYR A 537 5.29 -27.59 -42.06
C TYR A 537 5.00 -27.47 -43.56
N GLY A 538 5.04 -26.25 -44.10
CA GLY A 538 4.78 -25.98 -45.52
C GLY A 538 3.29 -25.90 -45.91
N ARG A 539 3.00 -25.86 -47.22
CA ARG A 539 1.64 -25.68 -47.77
C ARG A 539 0.92 -27.02 -47.95
N LEU A 540 0.15 -27.44 -46.95
CA LEU A 540 -0.55 -28.74 -46.95
C LEU A 540 -1.95 -28.74 -47.58
N GLY A 541 -2.52 -27.57 -47.91
CA GLY A 541 -3.90 -27.44 -48.40
C GLY A 541 -4.21 -28.11 -49.75
N ARG A 542 -3.18 -28.52 -50.52
CA ARG A 542 -3.34 -29.30 -51.76
C ARG A 542 -3.55 -30.80 -51.52
N TYR A 543 -3.22 -31.28 -50.33
CA TYR A 543 -3.20 -32.71 -49.99
C TYR A 543 -4.26 -33.10 -48.95
N PHE A 544 -4.74 -32.14 -48.16
CA PHE A 544 -5.70 -32.35 -47.07
C PHE A 544 -6.93 -31.43 -47.24
N ASP A 545 -8.08 -31.91 -46.76
CA ASP A 545 -9.33 -31.15 -46.66
C ASP A 545 -9.27 -30.33 -45.35
N PHE A 546 -9.32 -28.99 -45.44
CA PHE A 546 -9.20 -27.99 -44.35
C PHE A 546 -7.77 -27.70 -43.80
N PRO A 547 -7.51 -26.49 -43.24
CA PRO A 547 -6.18 -26.13 -42.77
C PRO A 547 -5.78 -26.96 -41.54
N VAL A 548 -4.69 -27.73 -41.67
CA VAL A 548 -4.05 -28.44 -40.56
C VAL A 548 -3.45 -27.41 -39.59
N THR A 549 -4.19 -27.04 -38.55
CA THR A 549 -3.72 -26.12 -37.51
C THR A 549 -2.83 -26.86 -36.51
N ARG A 550 -1.82 -26.15 -35.97
CA ARG A 550 -0.74 -26.71 -35.12
C ARG A 550 -1.21 -27.08 -33.70
N THR A 551 -2.51 -27.33 -33.51
CA THR A 551 -3.16 -27.53 -32.21
C THR A 551 -4.35 -28.47 -32.36
N GLY A 552 -4.22 -29.69 -31.84
CA GLY A 552 -5.35 -30.56 -31.50
C GLY A 552 -5.47 -31.86 -32.31
N GLY A 553 -4.89 -32.95 -31.79
CA GLY A 553 -5.40 -34.33 -31.79
C GLY A 553 -5.94 -34.99 -33.07
N SER A 554 -5.84 -34.37 -34.24
CA SER A 554 -6.52 -34.81 -35.45
C SER A 554 -5.68 -35.85 -36.20
N SER A 555 -6.30 -36.94 -36.66
CA SER A 555 -5.63 -37.98 -37.45
C SER A 555 -5.41 -37.53 -38.89
N ALA A 556 -4.18 -37.66 -39.39
CA ALA A 556 -3.84 -37.28 -40.76
C ALA A 556 -4.59 -38.10 -41.82
N ILE A 557 -4.91 -39.36 -41.53
CA ILE A 557 -5.62 -40.25 -42.46
C ILE A 557 -7.04 -39.74 -42.72
N GLY A 558 -7.72 -39.24 -41.68
CA GLY A 558 -9.09 -38.74 -41.78
C GLY A 558 -9.23 -37.43 -42.58
N LEU A 559 -8.15 -36.65 -42.66
CA LEU A 559 -8.13 -35.33 -43.30
C LEU A 559 -7.52 -35.34 -44.71
N ALA A 560 -6.93 -36.45 -45.18
CA ALA A 560 -6.29 -36.48 -46.50
C ALA A 560 -7.31 -36.46 -47.65
N ARG A 561 -6.94 -35.97 -48.84
CA ARG A 561 -7.82 -35.99 -50.04
C ARG A 561 -7.89 -37.39 -50.69
N PRO A 562 -8.88 -37.66 -51.57
CA PRO A 562 -8.95 -38.89 -52.37
C PRO A 562 -7.63 -39.17 -53.10
N GLY A 563 -7.24 -40.44 -53.17
CA GLY A 563 -5.91 -40.86 -53.65
C GLY A 563 -4.85 -40.94 -52.54
N LEU A 564 -4.73 -39.90 -51.70
CA LEU A 564 -3.75 -39.89 -50.60
C LEU A 564 -4.20 -40.70 -49.35
N ARG A 565 -5.50 -40.73 -49.05
CA ARG A 565 -6.08 -41.51 -47.92
C ARG A 565 -5.65 -42.99 -47.95
N ASN A 566 -5.68 -43.60 -49.13
CA ASN A 566 -5.40 -45.03 -49.32
C ASN A 566 -3.90 -45.37 -49.20
N VAL A 567 -3.02 -44.37 -49.29
CA VAL A 567 -1.57 -44.55 -49.26
C VAL A 567 -0.99 -44.25 -47.87
N LEU A 568 -1.57 -43.30 -47.11
CA LEU A 568 -1.08 -42.91 -45.78
C LEU A 568 -1.15 -44.05 -44.75
N GLY A 569 -2.26 -44.80 -44.71
CA GLY A 569 -2.45 -45.91 -43.77
C GLY A 569 -1.39 -47.03 -43.93
N PRO A 570 -1.19 -47.58 -45.13
CA PRO A 570 -0.14 -48.56 -45.39
C PRO A 570 1.28 -48.04 -45.11
N LEU A 571 1.59 -46.79 -45.47
CA LEU A 571 2.90 -46.19 -45.21
C LEU A 571 3.17 -46.01 -43.71
N LEU A 572 2.16 -45.66 -42.92
CA LEU A 572 2.28 -45.51 -41.47
C LEU A 572 2.59 -46.84 -40.79
N ARG A 573 1.89 -47.92 -41.18
CA ARG A 573 2.19 -49.29 -40.69
C ARG A 573 3.59 -49.73 -41.12
N ALA A 574 3.96 -49.54 -42.39
CA ALA A 574 5.26 -49.92 -42.90
C ALA A 574 6.41 -49.17 -42.23
N GLY A 575 6.26 -47.86 -41.99
CA GLY A 575 7.25 -47.03 -41.29
C GLY A 575 7.42 -47.42 -39.82
N ARG A 576 6.31 -47.75 -39.14
CA ARG A 576 6.30 -48.22 -37.74
C ARG A 576 6.97 -49.59 -37.60
N ASP A 577 6.58 -50.54 -38.44
CA ASP A 577 6.96 -51.95 -38.27
C ASP A 577 8.38 -52.22 -38.81
N GLN A 578 8.80 -51.55 -39.90
CA GLN A 578 10.10 -51.80 -40.52
C GLN A 578 11.23 -50.90 -39.99
N ARG A 579 10.88 -49.79 -39.31
CA ARG A 579 11.81 -48.75 -38.81
C ARG A 579 12.86 -48.31 -39.84
N LYS A 580 12.47 -48.28 -41.12
CA LYS A 580 13.28 -47.81 -42.24
C LYS A 580 12.45 -46.86 -43.08
N ARG A 581 13.12 -45.97 -43.80
CA ARG A 581 12.49 -45.03 -44.73
C ARG A 581 11.72 -45.78 -45.83
N VAL A 582 10.42 -45.47 -45.98
CA VAL A 582 9.52 -46.04 -46.99
C VAL A 582 9.02 -44.94 -47.92
N VAL A 583 8.88 -45.24 -49.22
CA VAL A 583 8.43 -44.25 -50.22
C VAL A 583 7.33 -44.85 -51.09
N ALA A 584 6.18 -44.18 -51.19
CA ALA A 584 5.19 -44.42 -52.23
C ALA A 584 5.42 -43.45 -53.38
N ARG A 585 5.46 -43.95 -54.62
CA ARG A 585 5.72 -43.16 -55.82
C ARG A 585 4.47 -43.01 -56.68
N ASP A 586 4.41 -41.94 -57.45
CA ASP A 586 3.36 -41.67 -58.45
C ASP A 586 1.93 -41.70 -57.87
N VAL A 587 1.77 -41.15 -56.65
CA VAL A 587 0.48 -41.02 -55.98
C VAL A 587 -0.27 -39.84 -56.59
N THR A 588 -1.37 -40.10 -57.27
CA THR A 588 -2.27 -39.06 -57.78
C THR A 588 -3.23 -38.61 -56.68
N VAL A 589 -3.27 -37.30 -56.43
CA VAL A 589 -4.20 -36.66 -55.51
C VAL A 589 -5.15 -35.80 -56.33
N ASP A 590 -6.42 -36.18 -56.33
CA ASP A 590 -7.47 -35.49 -57.07
C ASP A 590 -8.10 -34.38 -56.20
N SER A 591 -8.26 -33.20 -56.78
CA SER A 591 -8.93 -32.04 -56.18
C SER A 591 -10.00 -31.50 -57.13
N GLU A 592 -10.97 -30.76 -56.59
CA GLU A 592 -12.02 -30.08 -57.37
C GLU A 592 -11.47 -29.13 -58.46
N TYR A 593 -10.19 -28.77 -58.39
CA TYR A 593 -9.54 -27.86 -59.32
C TYR A 593 -8.59 -28.57 -60.30
N GLY A 594 -8.41 -29.90 -60.18
CA GLY A 594 -7.45 -30.67 -60.99
C GLY A 594 -6.71 -31.78 -60.22
N ALA A 595 -5.85 -32.52 -60.93
CA ALA A 595 -5.07 -33.65 -60.41
C ALA A 595 -3.58 -33.31 -60.22
N GLN A 596 -2.98 -33.75 -59.11
CA GLN A 596 -1.56 -33.60 -58.79
C GLN A 596 -0.90 -34.95 -58.52
N THR A 597 0.21 -35.26 -59.20
CA THR A 597 1.01 -36.46 -58.92
C THR A 597 2.18 -36.15 -57.98
N ILE A 598 2.33 -36.95 -56.92
CA ILE A 598 3.35 -36.79 -55.87
C ILE A 598 4.02 -38.10 -55.46
N ASP A 599 5.21 -37.99 -54.89
CA ASP A 599 5.84 -39.03 -54.08
C ASP A 599 5.64 -38.72 -52.59
N VAL A 600 5.31 -39.75 -51.80
CA VAL A 600 5.11 -39.65 -50.35
C VAL A 600 6.18 -40.45 -49.63
N VAL A 601 7.02 -39.78 -48.87
CA VAL A 601 8.12 -40.37 -48.10
C VAL A 601 7.72 -40.44 -46.63
N CYS A 602 7.85 -41.61 -45.99
CA CYS A 602 7.74 -41.80 -44.55
C CYS A 602 9.12 -42.15 -43.97
N ASP A 603 9.62 -41.34 -43.04
CA ASP A 603 10.93 -41.52 -42.39
C ASP A 603 10.74 -41.63 -40.87
N PRO A 604 11.08 -42.78 -40.25
CA PRO A 604 10.95 -42.96 -38.82
C PRO A 604 12.05 -42.22 -38.04
N MET A 605 11.65 -41.47 -37.03
CA MET A 605 12.53 -40.66 -36.19
C MET A 605 13.02 -41.44 -34.95
N PRO A 606 14.16 -41.04 -34.34
CA PRO A 606 14.73 -41.74 -33.18
C PRO A 606 13.83 -41.76 -31.93
N ASP A 607 12.93 -40.79 -31.81
CA ASP A 607 11.97 -40.65 -30.71
C ASP A 607 10.69 -41.51 -30.92
N GLY A 608 10.61 -42.26 -32.02
CA GLY A 608 9.47 -43.11 -32.35
C GLY A 608 8.35 -42.40 -33.11
N THR A 609 8.50 -41.13 -33.46
CA THR A 609 7.58 -40.40 -34.36
C THR A 609 7.89 -40.68 -35.83
N LEU A 610 6.95 -40.39 -36.73
CA LEU A 610 7.09 -40.61 -38.17
C LEU A 610 7.02 -39.29 -38.93
N LEU A 611 8.05 -38.96 -39.70
CA LEU A 611 8.09 -37.78 -40.57
C LEU A 611 7.61 -38.15 -41.98
N PHE A 612 6.55 -37.48 -42.44
CA PHE A 612 6.02 -37.57 -43.79
C PHE A 612 6.45 -36.35 -44.62
N VAL A 613 6.96 -36.58 -45.83
CA VAL A 613 7.37 -35.53 -46.77
C VAL A 613 6.70 -35.77 -48.13
N PHE A 614 6.04 -34.74 -48.66
CA PHE A 614 5.33 -34.79 -49.95
C PHE A 614 6.15 -34.07 -51.02
N ARG A 615 6.48 -34.78 -52.11
CA ARG A 615 7.26 -34.23 -53.23
C ARG A 615 6.45 -34.27 -54.51
N GLU A 616 6.24 -33.12 -55.14
CA GLU A 616 5.57 -33.03 -56.44
C GLU A 616 6.50 -33.62 -57.54
N THR A 617 5.99 -34.59 -58.30
CA THR A 617 6.75 -35.28 -59.37
C THR A 617 6.29 -34.92 -60.79
N ALA A 618 5.09 -34.36 -60.93
CA ALA A 618 4.55 -33.85 -62.18
C ALA A 618 3.85 -32.49 -61.99
N PRO A 619 3.73 -31.64 -63.04
CA PRO A 619 2.99 -30.39 -62.95
C PRO A 619 1.48 -30.64 -62.78
N PHE A 620 0.83 -29.77 -62.01
CA PHE A 620 -0.61 -29.77 -61.73
C PHE A 620 -1.44 -29.73 -63.02
N ARG A 621 -2.43 -30.61 -63.16
CA ARG A 621 -3.35 -30.65 -64.31
C ARG A 621 -4.72 -30.07 -63.92
N PRO A 622 -5.07 -28.84 -64.33
CA PRO A 622 -6.36 -28.24 -64.00
C PRO A 622 -7.52 -28.90 -64.77
N ALA A 623 -8.69 -29.02 -64.15
CA ALA A 623 -9.91 -29.45 -64.81
C ALA A 623 -10.53 -28.25 -65.58
N LEU A 624 -10.79 -28.41 -66.88
CA LEU A 624 -11.53 -27.44 -67.71
C LEU A 624 -12.84 -28.10 -68.15
N ASP A 625 -13.97 -27.47 -67.81
CA ASP A 625 -15.31 -27.91 -68.21
C ASP A 625 -15.66 -27.33 -69.58
N GLU A 626 -15.74 -28.20 -70.60
CA GLU A 626 -16.76 -28.25 -71.65
C GLU A 626 -16.39 -29.36 -72.65
N ASP A 627 -17.12 -30.49 -72.62
CA ASP A 627 -17.54 -31.26 -73.80
C ASP A 627 -18.45 -32.44 -73.37
N VAL A 628 -19.75 -32.13 -73.34
CA VAL A 628 -20.83 -33.11 -73.51
C VAL A 628 -21.22 -33.08 -74.98
N ALA A 629 -21.21 -34.26 -75.65
CA ALA A 629 -21.82 -34.58 -76.95
C ALA A 629 -21.20 -33.86 -78.17
N GLU A 630 -21.14 -34.36 -79.41
CA GLU A 630 -21.64 -35.53 -80.11
C GLU A 630 -21.10 -35.45 -81.57
N LEU A 631 -21.07 -36.59 -82.27
CA LEU A 631 -21.32 -36.74 -83.72
C LEU A 631 -20.32 -36.19 -84.78
N ASP A 632 -19.43 -37.10 -85.20
CA ASP A 632 -19.43 -37.83 -86.49
C ASP A 632 -19.29 -37.14 -87.87
N ALA A 633 -18.62 -37.93 -88.73
CA ALA A 633 -18.75 -38.10 -90.18
C ALA A 633 -18.05 -37.17 -91.19
N GLY A 634 -17.25 -37.83 -92.05
CA GLY A 634 -17.33 -37.67 -93.50
C GLY A 634 -16.15 -38.29 -94.27
N ASP A 635 -16.29 -38.97 -95.40
CA ASP A 635 -17.45 -39.65 -96.03
C ASP A 635 -16.98 -40.57 -97.19
N ASP A 636 -15.70 -41.00 -97.26
CA ASP A 636 -15.16 -41.75 -98.42
C ASP A 636 -14.65 -43.18 -98.07
N HIS A 637 -14.80 -43.60 -96.80
CA HIS A 637 -14.59 -45.00 -96.38
C HIS A 637 -15.92 -45.79 -96.26
N LEU A 638 -17.05 -45.11 -96.46
CA LEU A 638 -18.40 -45.62 -96.22
C LEU A 638 -18.80 -46.75 -97.18
N ASP A 639 -18.49 -46.63 -98.47
CA ASP A 639 -18.96 -47.60 -99.47
C ASP A 639 -18.26 -48.97 -99.37
N ALA A 640 -17.00 -49.00 -98.94
CA ALA A 640 -16.26 -50.25 -98.75
C ALA A 640 -16.65 -50.97 -97.45
N LEU A 641 -17.02 -50.20 -96.41
CA LEU A 641 -17.51 -50.72 -95.14
C LEU A 641 -18.96 -51.21 -95.25
N GLU A 642 -19.84 -50.56 -96.01
CA GLU A 642 -21.26 -50.97 -96.10
C GLU A 642 -21.44 -52.41 -96.62
N ASP A 643 -20.64 -52.81 -97.61
CA ASP A 643 -20.71 -54.17 -98.18
C ASP A 643 -20.19 -55.25 -97.22
N GLU A 644 -19.11 -54.96 -96.48
CA GLU A 644 -18.59 -55.86 -95.45
C GLU A 644 -19.55 -55.92 -94.23
N LEU A 645 -20.08 -54.77 -93.83
CA LEU A 645 -21.00 -54.61 -92.72
C LEU A 645 -22.30 -55.37 -92.95
N ARG A 646 -22.81 -55.42 -94.19
CA ARG A 646 -24.04 -56.14 -94.54
C ARG A 646 -23.91 -57.65 -94.36
N VAL A 647 -22.74 -58.21 -94.66
CA VAL A 647 -22.44 -59.64 -94.46
C VAL A 647 -22.25 -59.96 -92.97
N THR A 648 -21.53 -59.11 -92.22
CA THR A 648 -21.40 -59.28 -90.76
C THR A 648 -22.71 -59.08 -90.01
N ARG A 649 -23.57 -58.13 -90.39
CA ARG A 649 -24.86 -57.86 -89.73
C ARG A 649 -25.77 -59.08 -89.70
N HIS A 650 -25.78 -59.87 -90.78
CA HIS A 650 -26.59 -61.08 -90.81
C HIS A 650 -26.07 -62.14 -89.85
N ARG A 651 -24.74 -62.32 -89.75
CA ARG A 651 -24.10 -63.21 -88.77
C ARG A 651 -24.29 -62.74 -87.32
N LEU A 652 -24.16 -61.43 -87.10
CA LEU A 652 -24.31 -60.80 -85.79
C LEU A 652 -25.72 -61.00 -85.24
N ARG A 653 -26.75 -60.86 -86.09
CA ARG A 653 -28.14 -61.02 -85.66
C ARG A 653 -28.43 -62.41 -85.09
N THR A 654 -27.91 -63.46 -85.72
CA THR A 654 -28.09 -64.83 -85.23
C THR A 654 -27.36 -65.07 -83.91
N THR A 655 -26.13 -64.55 -83.76
CA THR A 655 -25.39 -64.65 -82.50
C THR A 655 -25.96 -63.81 -81.38
N VAL A 656 -26.60 -62.68 -81.71
CA VAL A 656 -27.26 -61.80 -80.73
C VAL A 656 -28.49 -62.48 -80.15
N GLU A 657 -29.32 -63.13 -80.97
CA GLU A 657 -30.51 -63.85 -80.48
C GLU A 657 -30.13 -65.02 -79.53
N GLU A 658 -29.05 -65.75 -79.82
CA GLU A 658 -28.52 -66.79 -78.92
C GLU A 658 -27.88 -66.21 -77.64
N LEU A 659 -27.18 -65.06 -77.75
CA LEU A 659 -26.63 -64.35 -76.60
C LEU A 659 -27.72 -63.75 -75.71
N GLU A 660 -28.81 -63.24 -76.28
CA GLU A 660 -29.94 -62.68 -75.52
C GLU A 660 -30.59 -63.73 -74.65
N THR A 661 -30.79 -64.95 -75.16
CA THR A 661 -31.34 -66.06 -74.36
C THR A 661 -30.40 -66.49 -73.24
N ALA A 662 -29.10 -66.61 -73.52
CA ALA A 662 -28.10 -66.92 -72.48
C ALA A 662 -27.98 -65.80 -71.42
N ASN A 663 -28.17 -64.54 -71.83
CA ASN A 663 -28.18 -63.40 -70.92
C ASN A 663 -29.40 -63.38 -70.01
N GLU A 664 -30.59 -63.76 -70.50
CA GLU A 664 -31.80 -63.81 -69.67
C GLU A 664 -31.67 -64.87 -68.57
N GLU A 665 -31.13 -66.05 -68.88
CA GLU A 665 -30.90 -67.09 -67.87
C GLU A 665 -29.82 -66.68 -66.85
N LEU A 666 -28.71 -66.07 -67.30
CA LEU A 666 -27.68 -65.54 -66.41
C LEU A 666 -28.20 -64.40 -65.53
N LYS A 667 -29.07 -63.54 -66.08
CA LYS A 667 -29.68 -62.43 -65.34
C LYS A 667 -30.60 -62.96 -64.24
N SER A 668 -31.44 -63.94 -64.55
CA SER A 668 -32.27 -64.62 -63.55
C SER A 668 -31.44 -65.25 -62.43
N SER A 669 -30.37 -65.98 -62.75
CA SER A 669 -29.50 -66.59 -61.72
C SER A 669 -28.76 -65.54 -60.88
N ASN A 670 -28.38 -64.41 -61.48
CA ASN A 670 -27.80 -63.28 -60.74
C ASN A 670 -28.82 -62.63 -59.80
N GLU A 671 -30.09 -62.51 -60.20
CA GLU A 671 -31.15 -61.95 -59.35
C GLU A 671 -31.40 -62.82 -58.10
N GLU A 672 -31.43 -64.16 -58.25
CA GLU A 672 -31.52 -65.07 -57.10
C GLU A 672 -30.30 -64.98 -56.17
N MET A 673 -29.10 -64.88 -56.74
CA MET A 673 -27.86 -64.74 -55.97
C MET A 673 -27.78 -63.39 -55.23
N MET A 674 -28.26 -62.31 -55.84
CA MET A 674 -28.35 -61.00 -55.18
C MET A 674 -29.32 -61.04 -54.00
N SER A 675 -30.49 -61.66 -54.17
CA SER A 675 -31.48 -61.77 -53.10
C SER A 675 -30.93 -62.54 -51.88
N MET A 676 -30.21 -63.64 -52.10
CA MET A 676 -29.60 -64.40 -51.01
C MET A 676 -28.46 -63.64 -50.30
N ASN A 677 -27.70 -62.80 -51.05
CA ASN A 677 -26.71 -61.91 -50.45
C ASN A 677 -27.36 -60.80 -49.62
N GLU A 678 -28.49 -60.23 -50.06
CA GLU A 678 -29.22 -59.23 -49.28
C GLU A 678 -29.75 -59.82 -47.96
N GLU A 679 -30.24 -61.05 -47.96
CA GLU A 679 -30.72 -61.73 -46.74
C GLU A 679 -29.56 -62.02 -45.76
N LEU A 680 -28.39 -62.45 -46.27
CA LEU A 680 -27.19 -62.63 -45.45
C LEU A 680 -26.61 -61.31 -44.92
N GLN A 681 -26.69 -60.24 -45.71
CA GLN A 681 -26.24 -58.93 -45.28
C GLN A 681 -27.16 -58.37 -44.17
N SER A 682 -28.48 -58.53 -44.33
CA SER A 682 -29.47 -58.14 -43.33
C SER A 682 -29.25 -58.84 -41.98
N THR A 683 -29.03 -60.16 -41.98
CA THR A 683 -28.78 -60.92 -40.73
C THR A 683 -27.46 -60.53 -40.05
N ASN A 684 -26.43 -60.18 -40.82
CA ASN A 684 -25.19 -59.64 -40.26
C ASN A 684 -25.36 -58.24 -39.65
N GLU A 685 -26.19 -57.39 -40.26
CA GLU A 685 -26.51 -56.05 -39.74
C GLU A 685 -27.29 -56.14 -38.41
N GLU A 686 -28.23 -57.07 -38.29
CA GLU A 686 -28.94 -57.35 -37.02
C GLU A 686 -28.01 -57.89 -35.92
N LEU A 687 -27.07 -58.77 -36.27
CA LEU A 687 -26.08 -59.28 -35.30
C LEU A 687 -25.11 -58.19 -34.84
N SER A 688 -24.66 -57.32 -35.73
CA SER A 688 -23.78 -56.20 -35.38
C SER A 688 -24.47 -55.23 -34.43
N THR A 689 -25.74 -54.91 -34.68
CA THR A 689 -26.50 -53.97 -33.83
C THR A 689 -26.72 -54.51 -32.42
N VAL A 690 -27.05 -55.79 -32.26
CA VAL A 690 -27.18 -56.41 -30.91
C VAL A 690 -25.85 -56.39 -30.16
N ASN A 691 -24.73 -56.62 -30.86
CA ASN A 691 -23.41 -56.64 -30.24
C ASN A 691 -22.99 -55.24 -29.79
N ASP A 692 -23.28 -54.22 -30.60
CA ASP A 692 -23.06 -52.82 -30.24
C ASP A 692 -23.93 -52.39 -29.05
N GLU A 693 -25.18 -52.85 -28.97
CA GLU A 693 -26.07 -52.57 -27.83
C GLU A 693 -25.57 -53.23 -26.54
N LEU A 694 -25.11 -54.48 -26.62
CA LEU A 694 -24.53 -55.19 -25.47
C LEU A 694 -23.25 -54.51 -24.99
N LYS A 695 -22.37 -54.12 -25.92
CA LYS A 695 -21.13 -53.39 -25.60
C LYS A 695 -21.44 -52.05 -24.92
N SER A 696 -22.40 -51.31 -25.45
CA SER A 696 -22.90 -50.07 -24.85
C SER A 696 -23.40 -50.28 -23.41
N LYS A 697 -24.13 -51.38 -23.13
CA LYS A 697 -24.59 -51.71 -21.77
C LYS A 697 -23.43 -52.04 -20.81
N VAL A 698 -22.41 -52.75 -21.27
CA VAL A 698 -21.22 -53.05 -20.48
C VAL A 698 -20.42 -51.78 -20.17
N ASP A 699 -20.26 -50.89 -21.15
CA ASP A 699 -19.58 -49.61 -20.98
C ASP A 699 -20.35 -48.72 -19.99
N GLN A 700 -21.69 -48.66 -20.10
CA GLN A 700 -22.55 -47.93 -19.14
C GLN A 700 -22.38 -48.44 -17.70
N LEU A 701 -22.32 -49.76 -17.48
CA LEU A 701 -22.10 -50.33 -16.15
C LEU A 701 -20.70 -50.05 -15.61
N THR A 702 -19.69 -50.05 -16.48
CA THR A 702 -18.30 -49.76 -16.09
C THR A 702 -18.15 -48.31 -15.67
N ILE A 703 -18.74 -47.38 -16.45
CA ILE A 703 -18.79 -45.95 -16.11
C ILE A 703 -19.54 -45.74 -14.79
N ALA A 704 -20.73 -46.33 -14.63
CA ALA A 704 -21.51 -46.18 -13.39
C ALA A 704 -20.76 -46.71 -12.15
N ASN A 705 -20.07 -47.85 -12.24
CA ASN A 705 -19.25 -48.36 -11.15
C ASN A 705 -18.04 -47.48 -10.86
N SER A 706 -17.39 -46.95 -11.89
CA SER A 706 -16.30 -45.99 -11.73
C SER A 706 -16.78 -44.71 -11.06
N ASP A 707 -17.92 -44.18 -11.48
CA ASP A 707 -18.51 -42.96 -10.93
C ASP A 707 -18.92 -43.13 -9.47
N LEU A 708 -19.54 -44.27 -9.11
CA LEU A 708 -19.84 -44.58 -7.72
C LEU A 708 -18.58 -44.67 -6.85
N ARG A 709 -17.53 -45.30 -7.37
CA ARG A 709 -16.25 -45.39 -6.65
C ARG A 709 -15.60 -44.02 -6.47
N ASN A 710 -15.55 -43.22 -7.54
CA ASN A 710 -15.05 -41.84 -7.49
C ASN A 710 -15.88 -40.96 -6.54
N PHE A 711 -17.20 -41.16 -6.49
CA PHE A 711 -18.07 -40.44 -5.56
C PHE A 711 -17.72 -40.75 -4.10
N PHE A 712 -17.51 -42.02 -3.76
CA PHE A 712 -17.11 -42.42 -2.41
C PHE A 712 -15.68 -42.00 -2.05
N GLU A 713 -14.75 -42.02 -3.00
CA GLU A 713 -13.37 -41.56 -2.80
C GLU A 713 -13.29 -40.01 -2.68
N SER A 714 -14.15 -39.25 -3.39
CA SER A 714 -14.12 -37.79 -3.37
C SER A 714 -14.84 -37.13 -2.19
N THR A 715 -15.73 -37.85 -1.50
CA THR A 715 -16.46 -37.29 -0.35
C THR A 715 -15.73 -37.42 0.99
N ASP A 716 -14.58 -38.12 1.03
CA ASP A 716 -13.81 -38.40 2.25
C ASP A 716 -14.66 -38.93 3.44
N LEU A 717 -15.82 -39.51 3.14
CA LEU A 717 -16.74 -40.04 4.14
C LEU A 717 -16.20 -41.38 4.65
N ALA A 718 -15.94 -41.47 5.94
CA ALA A 718 -15.61 -42.73 6.59
C ALA A 718 -16.87 -43.60 6.71
N VAL A 719 -16.98 -44.61 5.84
CA VAL A 719 -18.12 -45.52 5.77
C VAL A 719 -17.65 -46.96 5.96
N VAL A 720 -18.32 -47.71 6.83
CA VAL A 720 -18.12 -49.15 7.02
C VAL A 720 -19.46 -49.86 6.90
N VAL A 721 -19.57 -50.81 5.98
CA VAL A 721 -20.76 -51.63 5.77
C VAL A 721 -20.53 -53.01 6.38
N LEU A 722 -21.46 -53.42 7.23
CA LEU A 722 -21.47 -54.68 7.96
C LEU A 722 -22.63 -55.56 7.49
N ASP A 723 -22.45 -56.88 7.54
CA ASP A 723 -23.54 -57.85 7.36
C ASP A 723 -24.33 -58.11 8.68
N ALA A 724 -25.29 -59.03 8.61
CA ALA A 724 -26.13 -59.42 9.75
C ALA A 724 -25.34 -59.97 10.96
N ASP A 725 -24.14 -60.54 10.73
CA ASP A 725 -23.25 -61.07 11.77
C ASP A 725 -22.18 -60.05 12.19
N LEU A 726 -22.33 -58.77 11.80
CA LEU A 726 -21.37 -57.68 12.03
C LEU A 726 -19.99 -57.90 11.38
N ARG A 727 -19.93 -58.68 10.30
CA ARG A 727 -18.71 -58.85 9.50
C ARG A 727 -18.63 -57.79 8.42
N ILE A 728 -17.42 -57.35 8.12
CA ILE A 728 -17.15 -56.24 7.21
C ILE A 728 -17.40 -56.67 5.76
N ARG A 729 -18.39 -56.06 5.09
CA ARG A 729 -18.66 -56.27 3.66
C ARG A 729 -17.84 -55.33 2.78
N SER A 730 -17.87 -54.04 3.10
CA SER A 730 -17.15 -53.01 2.37
C SER A 730 -16.83 -51.83 3.29
N PHE A 731 -15.83 -51.05 2.91
CA PHE A 731 -15.43 -49.85 3.63
C PHE A 731 -14.76 -48.88 2.65
N THR A 732 -14.82 -47.59 2.97
CA THR A 732 -14.11 -46.53 2.22
C THR A 732 -12.68 -46.38 2.74
N GLU A 733 -11.80 -45.79 1.94
CA GLU A 733 -10.42 -45.51 2.35
C GLU A 733 -10.38 -44.56 3.56
N ALA A 734 -11.25 -43.55 3.61
CA ALA A 734 -11.38 -42.67 4.77
C ALA A 734 -11.71 -43.39 6.08
N ALA A 735 -12.41 -44.53 6.02
CA ALA A 735 -12.69 -45.35 7.21
C ALA A 735 -11.42 -45.97 7.80
N THR A 736 -10.36 -46.16 6.99
CA THR A 736 -9.08 -46.74 7.43
C THR A 736 -8.35 -45.87 8.48
N ALA A 737 -8.62 -44.56 8.47
CA ALA A 737 -8.06 -43.63 9.44
C ALA A 737 -8.63 -43.80 10.85
N LEU A 738 -9.84 -44.36 10.99
CA LEU A 738 -10.54 -44.57 12.26
C LEU A 738 -10.50 -46.04 12.71
N PHE A 739 -10.61 -46.95 11.75
CA PHE A 739 -10.43 -48.39 11.91
C PHE A 739 -9.30 -48.79 10.95
N PRO A 740 -8.11 -49.22 11.38
CA PRO A 740 -6.98 -49.53 10.50
C PRO A 740 -7.22 -50.83 9.72
N LEU A 741 -8.18 -50.77 8.80
CA LEU A 741 -8.71 -51.86 7.98
C LEU A 741 -7.82 -52.11 6.77
N GLN A 742 -7.61 -53.39 6.44
CA GLN A 742 -6.94 -53.82 5.22
C GLN A 742 -7.92 -54.52 4.27
N PRO A 743 -7.65 -54.57 2.95
CA PRO A 743 -8.51 -55.27 1.99
C PRO A 743 -8.81 -56.74 2.36
N SER A 744 -7.89 -57.40 3.06
CA SER A 744 -8.03 -58.76 3.58
C SER A 744 -8.98 -58.90 4.78
N ASP A 745 -9.35 -57.80 5.45
CA ASP A 745 -10.29 -57.83 6.58
C ASP A 745 -11.76 -57.93 6.14
N ARG A 746 -12.05 -57.95 4.82
CA ARG A 746 -13.40 -58.24 4.32
C ARG A 746 -13.84 -59.64 4.77
N GLY A 747 -15.01 -59.72 5.39
CA GLY A 747 -15.58 -60.93 5.99
C GLY A 747 -15.16 -61.19 7.44
N ARG A 748 -14.28 -60.36 8.02
CA ARG A 748 -13.89 -60.42 9.44
C ARG A 748 -14.90 -59.65 10.31
N PRO A 749 -15.20 -60.09 11.55
CA PRO A 749 -16.03 -59.32 12.49
C PRO A 749 -15.39 -57.96 12.82
N LEU A 750 -16.17 -56.88 12.81
CA LEU A 750 -15.65 -55.53 13.13
C LEU A 750 -15.11 -55.44 14.57
N ALA A 751 -15.62 -56.29 15.49
CA ALA A 751 -15.15 -56.35 16.87
C ALA A 751 -13.69 -56.82 17.00
N ASP A 752 -13.16 -57.55 16.01
CA ASP A 752 -11.79 -58.08 16.02
C ASP A 752 -10.78 -57.07 15.44
N VAL A 753 -11.25 -55.92 14.95
CA VAL A 753 -10.43 -54.85 14.37
C VAL A 753 -10.21 -53.77 15.43
N ALA A 754 -8.97 -53.28 15.54
CA ALA A 754 -8.67 -52.17 16.43
C ALA A 754 -9.48 -50.92 16.04
N SER A 755 -9.95 -50.15 17.02
CA SER A 755 -10.61 -48.86 16.75
C SER A 755 -9.82 -47.74 17.40
N ARG A 756 -9.72 -46.60 16.71
CA ARG A 756 -9.17 -45.35 17.26
C ARG A 756 -10.25 -44.49 17.92
N LEU A 757 -11.50 -44.93 17.95
CA LEU A 757 -12.59 -44.26 18.67
C LEU A 757 -12.50 -44.54 20.17
N ALA A 758 -12.89 -43.56 20.97
CA ALA A 758 -13.03 -43.69 22.42
C ALA A 758 -14.32 -44.47 22.74
N GLY A 759 -14.18 -45.76 23.05
CA GLY A 759 -15.29 -46.66 23.37
C GLY A 759 -15.73 -47.57 22.21
N ALA A 760 -16.59 -48.55 22.51
CA ALA A 760 -17.04 -49.58 21.57
C ALA A 760 -18.57 -49.56 21.33
N ASP A 761 -19.24 -48.47 21.70
CA ASP A 761 -20.70 -48.38 21.68
C ASP A 761 -21.30 -48.45 20.26
N TYR A 762 -20.47 -48.20 19.23
CA TYR A 762 -20.85 -48.35 17.82
C TYR A 762 -21.25 -49.79 17.44
N LEU A 763 -20.74 -50.80 18.13
CA LEU A 763 -21.15 -52.20 17.93
C LEU A 763 -22.54 -52.47 18.51
N ALA A 764 -22.90 -51.81 19.61
CA ALA A 764 -24.23 -51.90 20.19
C ALA A 764 -25.26 -51.22 19.28
N ASP A 765 -24.92 -50.04 18.75
CA ASP A 765 -25.76 -49.32 17.79
C ASP A 765 -26.00 -50.15 16.51
N ALA A 766 -24.97 -50.81 16.00
CA ALA A 766 -25.09 -51.67 14.82
C ALA A 766 -26.04 -52.86 15.08
N ARG A 767 -25.96 -53.51 16.25
CA ARG A 767 -26.88 -54.60 16.62
C ARG A 767 -28.32 -54.13 16.76
N ALA A 768 -28.52 -52.98 17.40
CA ALA A 768 -29.83 -52.37 17.58
C ALA A 768 -30.51 -52.09 16.23
N VAL A 769 -29.77 -51.48 15.30
CA VAL A 769 -30.27 -51.17 13.95
C VAL A 769 -30.54 -52.43 13.12
N ILE A 770 -29.73 -53.48 13.26
CA ILE A 770 -29.98 -54.79 12.61
C ILE A 770 -31.24 -55.47 13.19
N ALA A 771 -31.47 -55.35 14.50
CA ALA A 771 -32.63 -55.89 15.19
C ALA A 771 -33.96 -55.17 14.87
N GLY A 772 -33.91 -54.09 14.08
CA GLY A 772 -35.08 -53.36 13.61
C GLY A 772 -35.28 -52.00 14.27
N GLU A 773 -34.34 -51.52 15.09
CA GLU A 773 -34.37 -50.14 15.57
C GLU A 773 -34.09 -49.15 14.42
N GLY A 774 -34.64 -47.94 14.54
CA GLY A 774 -34.42 -46.87 13.56
C GLY A 774 -32.96 -46.39 13.54
N PRO A 775 -32.58 -45.53 12.57
CA PRO A 775 -31.24 -44.96 12.52
C PRO A 775 -30.81 -44.31 13.84
N LEU A 776 -29.61 -44.62 14.29
CA LEU A 776 -29.02 -44.06 15.51
C LEU A 776 -27.93 -43.03 15.16
N GLN A 777 -27.82 -41.96 15.94
CA GLN A 777 -26.80 -40.94 15.78
C GLN A 777 -26.19 -40.57 17.12
N ARG A 778 -24.86 -40.49 17.18
CA ARG A 778 -24.11 -40.06 18.37
C ARG A 778 -22.85 -39.29 18.03
N ARG A 779 -22.39 -38.48 18.98
CA ARG A 779 -21.05 -37.91 18.94
C ARG A 779 -20.07 -38.89 19.57
N VAL A 780 -18.97 -39.14 18.88
CA VAL A 780 -17.87 -39.98 19.34
C VAL A 780 -16.58 -39.18 19.22
N THR A 781 -15.64 -39.41 20.12
CA THR A 781 -14.32 -38.78 20.07
C THR A 781 -13.27 -39.82 19.73
N THR A 782 -12.14 -39.40 19.19
CA THR A 782 -10.96 -40.27 19.06
C THR A 782 -10.30 -40.49 20.42
N GLN A 783 -9.52 -41.57 20.57
CA GLN A 783 -8.88 -41.93 21.84
C GLN A 783 -7.88 -40.88 22.35
N ASP A 784 -7.26 -40.13 21.44
CA ASP A 784 -6.35 -39.02 21.74
C ASP A 784 -7.11 -37.71 22.06
N GLY A 785 -8.44 -37.70 21.95
CA GLY A 785 -9.28 -36.51 22.15
C GLY A 785 -9.14 -35.43 21.07
N SER A 786 -8.37 -35.69 19.99
CA SER A 786 -8.06 -34.68 18.98
C SER A 786 -9.22 -34.37 18.03
N ARG A 787 -10.12 -35.34 17.82
CA ARG A 787 -11.26 -35.19 16.90
C ARG A 787 -12.58 -35.57 17.57
N THR A 788 -13.61 -34.79 17.26
CA THR A 788 -15.01 -35.10 17.57
C THR A 788 -15.75 -35.41 16.28
N LEU A 789 -16.30 -36.62 16.17
CA LEU A 789 -17.03 -37.09 15.00
C LEU A 789 -18.51 -37.27 15.33
N SER A 790 -19.37 -36.98 14.36
CA SER A 790 -20.76 -37.43 14.34
C SER A 790 -20.82 -38.79 13.66
N MET A 791 -21.16 -39.83 14.40
CA MET A 791 -21.38 -41.17 13.89
C MET A 791 -22.87 -41.44 13.73
N ARG A 792 -23.25 -41.93 12.55
CA ARG A 792 -24.63 -42.33 12.23
C ARG A 792 -24.65 -43.78 11.76
N THR A 793 -25.50 -44.58 12.40
CA THR A 793 -25.67 -46.00 12.12
C THR A 793 -27.01 -46.21 11.40
N LEU A 794 -26.95 -46.80 10.21
CA LEU A 794 -28.08 -46.95 9.28
C LEU A 794 -28.30 -48.43 8.93
N PRO A 795 -29.54 -48.90 8.69
CA PRO A 795 -29.77 -50.27 8.27
C PRO A 795 -29.34 -50.47 6.82
N TYR A 796 -28.56 -51.51 6.55
CA TYR A 796 -28.24 -51.94 5.19
C TYR A 796 -29.35 -52.87 4.69
N ARG A 797 -30.06 -52.49 3.62
CA ARG A 797 -31.22 -53.23 3.10
C ARG A 797 -30.91 -53.89 1.77
N ALA A 798 -31.28 -55.16 1.64
CA ALA A 798 -31.25 -55.87 0.35
C ALA A 798 -32.40 -55.40 -0.58
N GLN A 799 -32.33 -55.75 -1.87
CA GLN A 799 -33.33 -55.34 -2.89
C GLN A 799 -34.77 -55.78 -2.57
N ASN A 800 -34.94 -56.84 -1.80
CA ASN A 800 -36.24 -57.34 -1.32
C ASN A 800 -36.76 -56.59 -0.07
N GLY A 801 -36.04 -55.57 0.42
CA GLY A 801 -36.42 -54.74 1.55
C GLY A 801 -36.06 -55.30 2.94
N THR A 802 -35.49 -56.51 3.03
CA THR A 802 -35.03 -57.09 4.30
C THR A 802 -33.72 -56.45 4.76
N THR A 803 -33.60 -56.14 6.05
CA THR A 803 -32.34 -55.67 6.65
C THR A 803 -31.32 -56.79 6.63
N ASP A 804 -30.20 -56.56 5.96
CA ASP A 804 -29.10 -57.52 5.71
C ASP A 804 -27.79 -57.05 6.35
N GLY A 805 -27.88 -56.10 7.29
CA GLY A 805 -26.73 -55.56 8.03
C GLY A 805 -26.89 -54.11 8.46
N ALA A 806 -25.76 -53.45 8.73
CA ALA A 806 -25.71 -52.05 9.14
C ALA A 806 -24.57 -51.28 8.46
N THR A 807 -24.77 -49.99 8.22
CA THR A 807 -23.78 -49.06 7.69
C THR A 807 -23.44 -48.02 8.75
N LEU A 808 -22.16 -47.91 9.09
CA LEU A 808 -21.61 -46.87 9.95
C LEU A 808 -21.08 -45.73 9.08
N VAL A 809 -21.56 -44.51 9.30
CA VAL A 809 -21.08 -43.30 8.63
C VAL A 809 -20.52 -42.35 9.68
N LEU A 810 -19.25 -41.96 9.54
CA LEU A 810 -18.58 -41.04 10.45
C LEU A 810 -18.19 -39.75 9.72
N THR A 811 -18.58 -38.62 10.29
CA THR A 811 -18.27 -37.29 9.77
C THR A 811 -17.53 -36.49 10.84
N ASP A 812 -16.38 -35.92 10.50
CA ASP A 812 -15.64 -35.04 11.41
C ASP A 812 -16.39 -33.71 11.59
N ILE A 813 -16.67 -33.33 12.84
CA ILE A 813 -17.36 -32.08 13.20
C ILE A 813 -16.48 -31.18 14.09
N THR A 814 -15.19 -31.48 14.19
CA THR A 814 -14.24 -30.78 15.06
C THR A 814 -14.13 -29.30 14.70
N ASP A 815 -13.88 -29.01 13.42
CA ASP A 815 -13.73 -27.64 12.94
C ASP A 815 -15.02 -26.83 13.08
N ALA A 816 -16.17 -27.44 12.77
CA ALA A 816 -17.48 -26.81 12.92
C ALA A 816 -17.77 -26.41 14.37
N LEU A 817 -17.47 -27.28 15.33
CA LEU A 817 -17.62 -26.97 16.76
C LEU A 817 -16.61 -25.91 17.23
N SER A 818 -15.40 -25.89 16.67
CA SER A 818 -14.40 -24.87 17.00
C SER A 818 -14.81 -23.49 16.49
N LEU A 819 -15.39 -23.42 15.28
CA LEU A 819 -15.93 -22.20 14.69
C LEU A 819 -17.13 -21.67 15.47
N GLU A 820 -18.03 -22.54 15.92
CA GLU A 820 -19.17 -22.15 16.76
C GLU A 820 -18.71 -21.52 18.08
N ARG A 821 -17.70 -22.10 18.73
CA ARG A 821 -17.08 -21.54 19.95
C ARG A 821 -16.36 -20.22 19.68
N ALA A 822 -15.62 -20.12 18.59
CA ALA A 822 -14.94 -18.88 18.20
C ALA A 822 -15.94 -17.76 17.93
N LEU A 823 -17.05 -18.06 17.25
CA LEU A 823 -18.13 -17.10 17.00
C LEU A 823 -18.80 -16.65 18.31
N ALA A 824 -19.01 -17.56 19.27
CA ALA A 824 -19.54 -17.21 20.58
C ALA A 824 -18.59 -16.27 21.35
N ALA A 825 -17.28 -16.55 21.35
CA ALA A 825 -16.28 -15.71 21.98
C ALA A 825 -16.18 -14.32 21.32
N GLU A 826 -16.27 -14.26 19.99
CA GLU A 826 -16.23 -12.99 19.26
C GLU A 826 -17.49 -12.15 19.51
N ARG A 827 -18.67 -12.78 19.60
CA ARG A 827 -19.91 -12.09 20.01
C ARG A 827 -19.81 -11.50 21.41
N GLU A 828 -19.23 -12.22 22.36
CA GLU A 828 -19.02 -11.73 23.72
C GLU A 828 -18.04 -10.55 23.74
N ARG A 829 -16.97 -10.62 22.94
CA ARG A 829 -16.01 -9.52 22.77
C ARG A 829 -16.65 -8.26 22.18
N LEU A 830 -17.49 -8.41 21.16
CA LEU A 830 -18.23 -7.29 20.55
C LEU A 830 -19.20 -6.64 21.53
N ASP A 831 -19.94 -7.43 22.32
CA ASP A 831 -20.85 -6.90 23.35
C ASP A 831 -20.09 -6.10 24.42
N MET A 832 -18.92 -6.59 24.86
CA MET A 832 -18.06 -5.83 25.77
C MET A 832 -17.54 -4.53 25.16
N ALA A 833 -17.13 -4.52 23.88
CA ALA A 833 -16.64 -3.34 23.20
C ALA A 833 -17.74 -2.27 23.05
N ILE A 834 -18.96 -2.68 22.69
CA ILE A 834 -20.14 -1.80 22.58
C ILE A 834 -20.44 -1.15 23.95
N ARG A 835 -20.47 -1.96 25.03
CA ARG A 835 -20.72 -1.45 26.39
C ARG A 835 -19.64 -0.50 26.88
N ALA A 836 -18.37 -0.85 26.66
CA ALA A 836 -17.24 -0.03 27.08
C ALA A 836 -17.17 1.31 26.31
N GLY A 837 -17.57 1.31 25.04
CA GLY A 837 -17.65 2.50 24.20
C GLY A 837 -18.86 3.39 24.45
N GLY A 838 -19.79 3.00 25.33
CA GLY A 838 -21.03 3.73 25.55
C GLY A 838 -21.91 3.83 24.30
N ILE A 839 -21.86 2.81 23.43
CA ILE A 839 -22.57 2.79 22.16
C ILE A 839 -23.93 2.12 22.36
N ALA A 840 -25.00 2.85 22.07
CA ALA A 840 -26.36 2.28 22.01
C ALA A 840 -26.60 1.65 20.65
N VAL A 841 -27.00 0.39 20.59
CA VAL A 841 -27.44 -0.26 19.34
C VAL A 841 -28.96 -0.39 19.34
N TRP A 842 -29.60 -0.05 18.23
CA TRP A 842 -31.05 -0.13 18.06
C TRP A 842 -31.43 -0.59 16.66
N GLU A 843 -32.58 -1.26 16.55
CA GLU A 843 -33.19 -1.67 15.28
C GLU A 843 -34.63 -1.17 15.23
N TYR A 844 -34.98 -0.41 14.22
CA TYR A 844 -36.33 0.12 14.00
C TYR A 844 -36.98 -0.59 12.81
N ARG A 845 -38.06 -1.32 13.04
CA ARG A 845 -38.84 -1.99 11.99
C ARG A 845 -39.77 -0.98 11.33
N VAL A 846 -39.46 -0.63 10.10
CA VAL A 846 -40.17 0.41 9.33
C VAL A 846 -41.64 0.05 9.11
N ASP A 847 -41.93 -1.23 8.90
CA ASP A 847 -43.28 -1.67 8.54
C ASP A 847 -44.22 -1.81 9.76
N THR A 848 -43.69 -2.06 10.96
CA THR A 848 -44.48 -2.22 12.20
C THR A 848 -44.38 -1.03 13.15
N GLY A 849 -43.37 -0.16 13.00
CA GLY A 849 -43.06 0.92 13.93
C GLY A 849 -42.38 0.45 15.23
N GLU A 850 -42.03 -0.83 15.32
CA GLU A 850 -41.44 -1.44 16.51
C GLU A 850 -39.94 -1.13 16.60
N THR A 851 -39.45 -0.79 17.80
CA THR A 851 -38.02 -0.55 18.04
C THR A 851 -37.46 -1.63 18.95
N VAL A 852 -36.46 -2.36 18.48
CA VAL A 852 -35.68 -3.30 19.28
C VAL A 852 -34.48 -2.57 19.85
N ILE A 853 -34.43 -2.49 21.17
CA ILE A 853 -33.36 -1.83 21.92
C ILE A 853 -33.12 -2.56 23.24
N ASP A 854 -31.86 -2.79 23.58
CA ASP A 854 -31.47 -3.47 24.82
C ASP A 854 -31.32 -2.51 26.01
N ASP A 855 -31.12 -3.04 27.21
CA ASP A 855 -31.03 -2.24 28.44
C ASP A 855 -29.82 -1.29 28.47
N HIS A 856 -28.72 -1.64 27.78
CA HIS A 856 -27.55 -0.77 27.67
C HIS A 856 -27.85 0.44 26.78
N ALA A 857 -28.39 0.19 25.60
CA ALA A 857 -28.78 1.23 24.67
C ALA A 857 -29.87 2.13 25.26
N ARG A 858 -30.79 1.56 26.05
CA ARG A 858 -31.75 2.34 26.85
C ARG A 858 -31.05 3.32 27.79
N ALA A 859 -30.06 2.87 28.57
CA ALA A 859 -29.34 3.74 29.49
C ALA A 859 -28.58 4.88 28.78
N VAL A 860 -27.92 4.58 27.65
CA VAL A 860 -27.19 5.58 26.84
C VAL A 860 -28.16 6.63 26.27
N LEU A 861 -29.32 6.21 25.78
CA LEU A 861 -30.38 7.09 25.28
C LEU A 861 -31.28 7.68 26.39
N GLY A 862 -30.96 7.41 27.66
CA GLY A 862 -31.72 7.88 28.84
C GLY A 862 -33.08 7.22 29.04
N ILE A 863 -33.45 6.18 28.28
CA ILE A 863 -34.75 5.48 28.28
C ILE A 863 -34.96 4.72 29.58
N ALA A 864 -36.00 5.11 30.33
CA ALA A 864 -36.35 4.44 31.58
C ALA A 864 -36.84 3.00 31.31
N PRO A 865 -36.52 2.01 32.18
CA PRO A 865 -36.83 0.59 31.95
C PRO A 865 -38.33 0.26 31.75
N GLY A 866 -39.23 1.15 32.18
CA GLY A 866 -40.69 0.98 32.12
C GLY A 866 -41.38 1.61 30.90
N ILE A 867 -40.65 2.26 29.99
CA ILE A 867 -41.21 2.83 28.75
C ILE A 867 -41.17 1.74 27.68
N ALA A 868 -42.32 1.45 27.05
CA ALA A 868 -42.37 0.54 25.92
C ALA A 868 -41.55 1.14 24.76
N PRO A 869 -40.62 0.40 24.15
CA PRO A 869 -39.76 0.93 23.08
C PRO A 869 -40.53 1.25 21.79
N ASP A 870 -41.80 0.85 21.73
CA ASP A 870 -42.69 0.98 20.58
C ASP A 870 -43.59 2.23 20.66
N ASP A 871 -43.40 3.09 21.67
CA ASP A 871 -44.18 4.33 21.86
C ASP A 871 -43.49 5.52 21.15
N PRO A 872 -44.00 5.98 19.99
CA PRO A 872 -43.38 7.07 19.23
C PRO A 872 -43.47 8.41 19.94
N GLU A 873 -44.52 8.64 20.75
CA GLU A 873 -44.73 9.89 21.48
C GLU A 873 -43.72 10.01 22.63
N ALA A 874 -43.49 8.92 23.37
CA ALA A 874 -42.49 8.88 24.45
C ALA A 874 -41.05 9.13 23.96
N ARG A 875 -40.74 8.77 22.70
CA ARG A 875 -39.44 9.03 22.07
C ARG A 875 -39.29 10.49 21.66
N LEU A 876 -40.31 11.06 21.01
CA LEU A 876 -40.33 12.46 20.57
C LEU A 876 -40.31 13.44 21.74
N ASP A 877 -40.94 13.09 22.86
CA ASP A 877 -41.01 13.99 24.02
C ASP A 877 -39.66 14.25 24.69
N ARG A 878 -38.67 13.42 24.42
CA ARG A 878 -37.32 13.54 24.97
C ARG A 878 -36.35 14.25 24.07
N LEU A 879 -36.65 14.34 22.77
CA LEU A 879 -35.90 15.21 21.90
C LEU A 879 -36.18 16.67 22.29
N HIS A 880 -35.10 17.47 22.32
CA HIS A 880 -35.21 18.89 22.54
C HIS A 880 -36.20 19.49 21.52
N PRO A 881 -37.13 20.39 21.94
CA PRO A 881 -38.22 20.86 21.07
C PRO A 881 -37.76 21.41 19.71
N GLU A 882 -36.58 22.05 19.66
CA GLU A 882 -36.00 22.59 18.43
C GLU A 882 -35.51 21.51 17.45
N ASP A 883 -35.16 20.32 17.94
CA ASP A 883 -34.53 19.26 17.13
C ASP A 883 -35.57 18.24 16.62
N ARG A 884 -36.79 18.22 17.18
CA ARG A 884 -37.89 17.32 16.77
C ARG A 884 -38.24 17.41 15.28
N PRO A 885 -38.44 18.60 14.68
CA PRO A 885 -38.86 18.70 13.28
C PRO A 885 -37.78 18.21 12.31
N LEU A 886 -36.51 18.47 12.64
CA LEU A 886 -35.38 18.01 11.84
C LEU A 886 -35.24 16.48 11.92
N PHE A 887 -35.41 15.92 13.12
CA PHE A 887 -35.35 14.48 13.33
C PHE A 887 -36.39 13.73 12.52
N ASP A 888 -37.65 14.19 12.54
CA ASP A 888 -38.73 13.55 11.79
C ASP A 888 -38.54 13.65 10.29
N LEU A 889 -38.04 14.80 9.80
CA LEU A 889 -37.77 15.01 8.39
C LEU A 889 -36.69 14.04 7.87
N GLU A 890 -35.55 13.97 8.56
CA GLU A 890 -34.42 13.11 8.19
C GLU A 890 -34.81 11.63 8.26
N LEU A 891 -35.53 11.20 9.31
CA LEU A 891 -36.00 9.82 9.42
C LEU A 891 -36.98 9.47 8.29
N ALA A 892 -37.93 10.36 7.97
CA ALA A 892 -38.88 10.15 6.89
C ALA A 892 -38.18 10.08 5.52
N GLN A 893 -37.16 10.90 5.29
CA GLN A 893 -36.39 10.92 4.06
C GLN A 893 -35.61 9.61 3.87
N VAL A 894 -34.91 9.12 4.90
CA VAL A 894 -34.16 7.85 4.84
C VAL A 894 -35.09 6.66 4.58
N ILE A 895 -36.30 6.67 5.16
CA ILE A 895 -37.30 5.62 4.92
C ILE A 895 -37.85 5.67 3.48
N ALA A 896 -38.05 6.86 2.92
CA ALA A 896 -38.66 7.06 1.61
C ALA A 896 -37.67 6.84 0.44
N GLU A 897 -36.47 7.42 0.55
CA GLU A 897 -35.46 7.45 -0.51
C GLU A 897 -34.45 6.29 -0.39
N GLY A 898 -34.31 5.73 0.82
CA GLY A 898 -33.27 4.76 1.16
C GLY A 898 -31.91 5.44 1.38
N GLY A 899 -31.12 4.92 2.32
CA GLY A 899 -29.79 5.46 2.61
C GLY A 899 -29.33 5.22 4.03
N ASP A 900 -28.30 5.98 4.41
CA ASP A 900 -27.76 6.02 5.76
C ASP A 900 -28.32 7.27 6.49
N LEU A 901 -28.83 7.07 7.71
CA LEU A 901 -29.25 8.12 8.63
C LEU A 901 -28.03 8.61 9.39
N GLU A 902 -27.70 9.90 9.31
CA GLU A 902 -26.73 10.54 10.21
C GLU A 902 -27.35 11.80 10.77
N ILE A 903 -27.63 11.80 12.08
CA ILE A 903 -28.25 12.95 12.73
C ILE A 903 -27.66 13.18 14.12
N SER A 904 -27.46 14.46 14.46
CA SER A 904 -27.09 14.89 15.81
C SER A 904 -28.25 15.67 16.41
N TYR A 905 -28.71 15.27 17.59
CA TYR A 905 -29.85 15.89 18.27
C TYR A 905 -29.61 15.93 19.77
N ARG A 906 -30.30 16.84 20.45
CA ARG A 906 -30.28 16.94 21.91
C ARG A 906 -31.41 16.12 22.50
N ILE A 907 -31.10 15.38 23.56
CA ILE A 907 -32.07 14.76 24.44
C ILE A 907 -32.10 15.49 25.78
N VAL A 908 -33.29 15.54 26.38
CA VAL A 908 -33.52 16.11 27.71
C VAL A 908 -33.70 14.94 28.67
N ASP A 909 -32.76 14.81 29.61
CA ASP A 909 -32.78 13.79 30.67
C ASP A 909 -32.86 14.49 32.03
N GLY A 910 -34.09 14.66 32.54
CA GLY A 910 -34.34 15.52 33.70
C GLY A 910 -34.05 17.00 33.39
N ASP A 911 -33.11 17.60 34.14
CA ASP A 911 -32.62 18.97 33.93
C ASP A 911 -31.36 19.04 33.05
N GLU A 912 -30.77 17.89 32.67
CA GLU A 912 -29.56 17.83 31.85
C GLU A 912 -29.89 17.66 30.36
N VAL A 913 -29.17 18.40 29.53
CA VAL A 913 -29.25 18.30 28.07
C VAL A 913 -28.05 17.52 27.56
N ARG A 914 -28.28 16.34 26.99
CA ARG A 914 -27.24 15.51 26.39
C ARG A 914 -27.33 15.58 24.87
N ARG A 915 -26.20 15.64 24.17
CA ARG A 915 -26.12 15.59 22.71
C ARG A 915 -25.85 14.16 22.27
N ILE A 916 -26.77 13.61 21.48
CA ILE A 916 -26.65 12.27 20.91
C ILE A 916 -26.37 12.41 19.42
N LYS A 917 -25.37 11.66 18.95
CA LYS A 917 -25.12 11.46 17.53
C LYS A 917 -25.52 10.05 17.15
N THR A 918 -26.34 9.93 16.12
CA THR A 918 -26.94 8.67 15.69
C THR A 918 -26.60 8.39 14.24
N PHE A 919 -26.18 7.17 13.98
CA PHE A 919 -25.90 6.61 12.66
C PHE A 919 -26.82 5.42 12.43
N GLY A 920 -27.51 5.33 11.30
CA GLY A 920 -28.38 4.21 10.97
C GLY A 920 -28.28 3.85 9.51
N ARG A 921 -28.59 2.61 9.16
CA ARG A 921 -28.65 2.16 7.76
C ARG A 921 -29.90 1.35 7.53
N LEU A 922 -30.60 1.66 6.45
CA LEU A 922 -31.76 0.89 6.03
C LEU A 922 -31.31 -0.45 5.43
N VAL A 923 -31.78 -1.56 6.01
CA VAL A 923 -31.52 -2.92 5.56
C VAL A 923 -32.76 -3.46 4.87
N ASN A 924 -32.64 -3.69 3.56
CA ASN A 924 -33.68 -4.22 2.68
C ASN A 924 -33.29 -5.62 2.21
N ASP A 925 -33.35 -6.60 3.11
CA ASP A 925 -33.20 -8.03 2.75
C ASP A 925 -34.56 -8.63 2.35
N ALA A 926 -34.62 -9.92 2.03
CA ALA A 926 -35.85 -10.66 1.70
C ALA A 926 -36.91 -10.73 2.84
N GLY A 927 -36.75 -9.94 3.90
CA GLY A 927 -37.64 -9.79 5.05
C GLY A 927 -38.17 -8.35 5.21
N PRO A 928 -38.84 -8.04 6.34
CA PRO A 928 -39.39 -6.70 6.60
C PRO A 928 -38.30 -5.63 6.66
N ARG A 929 -38.62 -4.41 6.22
CA ARG A 929 -37.66 -3.31 6.17
C ARG A 929 -37.31 -2.87 7.58
N ARG A 930 -36.02 -2.77 7.86
CA ARG A 930 -35.50 -2.39 9.19
C ARG A 930 -34.36 -1.39 9.06
N LEU A 931 -34.36 -0.40 9.93
CA LEU A 931 -33.30 0.58 10.08
C LEU A 931 -32.47 0.17 11.28
N VAL A 932 -31.23 -0.28 11.04
CA VAL A 932 -30.32 -0.69 12.12
C VAL A 932 -29.31 0.42 12.34
N GLY A 933 -29.13 0.84 13.59
CA GLY A 933 -28.27 1.97 13.89
C GLY A 933 -27.60 1.91 15.25
N VAL A 934 -26.68 2.83 15.43
CA VAL A 934 -25.96 3.08 16.67
C VAL A 934 -26.09 4.54 17.07
N SER A 935 -26.12 4.80 18.37
CA SER A 935 -26.16 6.14 18.95
C SER A 935 -25.09 6.29 20.01
N ILE A 936 -24.45 7.46 20.03
CA ILE A 936 -23.31 7.77 20.91
C ILE A 936 -23.59 9.11 21.58
N ASP A 937 -23.33 9.20 22.89
CA ASP A 937 -23.34 10.47 23.60
C ASP A 937 -22.06 11.24 23.29
N VAL A 938 -22.22 12.41 22.66
CA VAL A 938 -21.12 13.30 22.25
C VAL A 938 -21.04 14.57 23.11
N THR A 939 -21.77 14.61 24.23
CA THR A 939 -21.78 15.76 25.15
C THR A 939 -20.37 16.14 25.64
N PRO A 940 -19.52 15.18 26.08
CA PRO A 940 -18.17 15.49 26.54
C PRO A 940 -17.28 16.13 25.46
N GLU A 941 -17.36 15.65 24.23
CA GLU A 941 -16.57 16.13 23.09
C GLU A 941 -16.96 17.56 22.72
N TYR A 942 -18.26 17.86 22.73
CA TYR A 942 -18.75 19.21 22.46
C TYR A 942 -18.38 20.19 23.59
N ALA A 943 -18.47 19.78 24.86
CA ALA A 943 -18.05 20.60 25.99
C ALA A 943 -16.53 20.93 25.92
N LEU A 944 -15.72 19.95 25.53
CA LEU A 944 -14.28 20.14 25.31
C LEU A 944 -14.01 21.07 24.11
N ALA A 945 -14.77 20.92 23.02
CA ALA A 945 -14.65 21.77 21.85
C ALA A 945 -15.03 23.23 22.15
N GLU A 946 -16.12 23.47 22.87
CA GLU A 946 -16.55 24.80 23.31
C GLU A 946 -15.52 25.45 24.23
N THR A 947 -14.96 24.68 25.19
CA THR A 947 -13.89 25.16 26.07
C THR A 947 -12.64 25.55 25.27
N ARG A 948 -12.24 24.72 24.29
CA ARG A 948 -11.11 25.00 23.41
C ARG A 948 -11.36 26.25 22.56
N GLU A 949 -12.55 26.41 22.02
CA GLU A 949 -12.90 27.58 21.21
C GLU A 949 -12.87 28.86 22.05
N LEU A 950 -13.35 28.81 23.30
CA LEU A 950 -13.25 29.93 24.24
C LEU A 950 -11.79 30.30 24.51
N MET A 951 -10.91 29.33 24.79
CA MET A 951 -9.48 29.59 24.99
C MET A 951 -8.83 30.20 23.75
N LEU A 952 -9.17 29.71 22.55
CA LEU A 952 -8.65 30.26 21.29
C LEU A 952 -9.13 31.69 21.04
N ARG A 953 -10.40 32.00 21.32
CA ARG A 953 -10.93 33.37 21.22
C ARG A 953 -10.21 34.32 22.17
N GLU A 954 -9.98 33.91 23.42
CA GLU A 954 -9.26 34.72 24.39
C GLU A 954 -7.79 34.93 24.00
N MET A 955 -7.10 33.86 23.56
CA MET A 955 -5.72 33.94 23.07
C MET A 955 -5.60 34.88 21.88
N ASN A 956 -6.50 34.76 20.90
CA ASN A 956 -6.50 35.64 19.73
C ASN A 956 -6.73 37.11 20.11
N HIS A 957 -7.61 37.38 21.08
CA HIS A 957 -7.82 38.73 21.61
C HIS A 957 -6.54 39.28 22.26
N ARG A 958 -5.81 38.45 23.03
CA ARG A 958 -4.53 38.83 23.66
C ARG A 958 -3.43 39.13 22.64
N VAL A 959 -3.28 38.28 21.63
CA VAL A 959 -2.29 38.46 20.55
C VAL A 959 -2.54 39.78 19.81
N LYS A 960 -3.81 40.09 19.48
CA LYS A 960 -4.18 41.38 18.87
C LYS A 960 -3.79 42.57 19.74
N ASN A 961 -4.04 42.50 21.05
CA ASN A 961 -3.66 43.56 21.98
C ASN A 961 -2.14 43.76 22.06
N LEU A 962 -1.35 42.69 22.07
CA LEU A 962 0.12 42.76 22.06
C LEU A 962 0.65 43.45 20.79
N PHE A 963 0.14 43.06 19.62
CA PHE A 963 0.52 43.71 18.37
C PHE A 963 0.14 45.19 18.32
N ALA A 964 -1.01 45.56 18.90
CA ALA A 964 -1.40 46.97 19.02
C ALA A 964 -0.41 47.77 19.89
N ILE A 965 0.06 47.20 21.02
CA ILE A 965 1.06 47.84 21.90
C ILE A 965 2.39 48.03 21.16
N VAL A 966 2.88 46.99 20.48
CA VAL A 966 4.14 47.06 19.71
C VAL A 966 4.03 48.07 18.56
N SER A 967 2.91 48.09 17.84
CA SER A 967 2.65 49.06 16.76
C SER A 967 2.60 50.50 17.29
N GLY A 968 2.00 50.72 18.46
CA GLY A 968 1.99 52.02 19.14
C GLY A 968 3.40 52.46 19.56
N MET A 969 4.21 51.52 20.05
CA MET A 969 5.60 51.75 20.44
C MET A 969 6.46 52.19 19.25
N ILE A 970 6.37 51.48 18.11
CA ILE A 970 7.06 51.83 16.85
C ILE A 970 6.65 53.23 16.38
N SER A 971 5.34 53.52 16.34
CA SER A 971 4.79 54.79 15.85
C SER A 971 5.18 56.00 16.70
N ALA A 972 5.50 55.79 17.96
CA ALA A 972 5.88 56.85 18.89
C ALA A 972 7.41 56.96 19.02
N GLY A 973 8.16 55.86 18.97
CA GLY A 973 9.61 55.86 18.89
C GLY A 973 10.13 56.50 17.59
N ALA A 974 9.45 56.29 16.46
CA ALA A 974 9.80 56.90 15.17
C ALA A 974 9.68 58.43 15.14
N ARG A 975 8.91 59.04 16.07
CA ARG A 975 8.77 60.50 16.18
C ARG A 975 9.79 61.17 17.10
N SER A 976 10.57 60.37 17.82
CA SER A 976 11.45 60.86 18.90
C SER A 976 12.94 60.55 18.68
N HIS A 977 13.28 59.79 17.64
CA HIS A 977 14.65 59.41 17.32
C HIS A 977 15.00 59.86 15.89
N ASP A 978 16.12 60.58 15.77
CA ASP A 978 16.67 61.01 14.47
C ASP A 978 17.69 60.00 13.88
N ASP A 979 18.01 58.93 14.63
CA ASP A 979 18.98 57.88 14.26
C ASP A 979 18.33 56.49 14.30
N VAL A 980 18.39 55.79 13.17
CA VAL A 980 17.75 54.47 12.96
C VAL A 980 18.36 53.37 13.82
N ILE A 981 19.68 53.40 14.06
CA ILE A 981 20.37 52.39 14.87
C ILE A 981 20.00 52.57 16.34
N ARG A 982 19.96 53.81 16.82
CA ARG A 982 19.51 54.11 18.19
C ARG A 982 18.05 53.74 18.39
N PHE A 983 17.18 54.07 17.43
CA PHE A 983 15.79 53.64 17.43
C PHE A 983 15.64 52.11 17.49
N ALA A 984 16.37 51.37 16.65
CA ALA A 984 16.29 49.91 16.61
C ALA A 984 16.77 49.25 17.93
N ASN A 985 17.79 49.81 18.56
CA ASN A 985 18.28 49.32 19.85
C ASN A 985 17.30 49.61 21.00
N ASP A 986 16.78 50.85 21.08
CA ASP A 986 15.78 51.24 22.09
C ASP A 986 14.49 50.40 21.95
N MET A 987 14.04 50.13 20.72
CA MET A 987 12.91 49.22 20.45
C MET A 987 13.20 47.79 20.89
N ARG A 988 14.41 47.27 20.65
CA ARG A 988 14.78 45.90 21.03
C ARG A 988 14.79 45.71 22.55
N GLU A 989 15.32 46.69 23.29
CA GLU A 989 15.34 46.68 24.76
C GLU A 989 13.93 46.69 25.35
N ARG A 990 13.03 47.53 24.81
CA ARG A 990 11.64 47.62 25.26
C ARG A 990 10.82 46.38 24.92
N ILE A 991 11.00 45.79 23.73
CA ILE A 991 10.35 44.53 23.35
C ILE A 991 10.84 43.39 24.24
N ALA A 992 12.14 43.35 24.55
CA ALA A 992 12.71 42.35 25.46
C ALA A 992 12.15 42.50 26.89
N ALA A 993 11.95 43.74 27.37
CA ALA A 993 11.31 44.00 28.66
C ALA A 993 9.84 43.53 28.70
N LEU A 994 9.07 43.79 27.63
CA LEU A 994 7.71 43.29 27.49
C LEU A 994 7.68 41.75 27.44
N GLY A 995 8.65 41.13 26.75
CA GLY A 995 8.83 39.68 26.71
C GLY A 995 9.05 39.07 28.10
N ARG A 996 9.95 39.63 28.92
CA ARG A 996 10.20 39.17 30.30
C ARG A 996 8.95 39.27 31.17
N ALA A 997 8.21 40.37 31.07
CA ALA A 997 6.95 40.54 31.79
C ALA A 997 5.92 39.47 31.38
N HIS A 998 5.84 39.12 30.09
CA HIS A 998 4.93 38.06 29.62
C HIS A 998 5.38 36.64 30.00
N SER A 999 6.68 36.39 30.15
CA SER A 999 7.20 35.11 30.65
C SER A 999 6.81 34.83 32.09
N LEU A 1000 6.69 35.86 32.95
CA LEU A 1000 6.14 35.72 34.30
C LEU A 1000 4.68 35.26 34.33
N ALA A 1001 3.98 35.36 33.19
CA ALA A 1001 2.58 35.01 33.06
C ALA A 1001 2.35 33.61 32.45
N ALA A 1002 3.37 32.75 32.31
CA ALA A 1002 3.26 31.44 31.67
C ALA A 1002 2.38 30.43 32.46
N PRO A 1003 1.82 29.39 31.81
CA PRO A 1003 0.53 28.81 32.18
C PRO A 1003 0.65 27.70 33.24
N ALA A 1004 0.69 28.06 34.52
CA ALA A 1004 0.25 27.15 35.57
C ALA A 1004 -1.27 27.30 35.72
N GLY A 1005 -2.02 26.23 35.48
CA GLY A 1005 -3.48 26.21 35.35
C GLY A 1005 -4.30 26.55 36.59
N ALA A 1006 -3.92 27.54 37.41
CA ALA A 1006 -4.70 27.87 38.60
C ALA A 1006 -4.66 29.32 39.15
N LEU A 1007 -3.92 30.32 38.63
CA LEU A 1007 -3.92 31.67 39.24
C LEU A 1007 -4.02 32.82 38.23
N GLN A 1008 -5.06 33.66 38.37
CA GLN A 1008 -5.33 34.86 37.55
C GLN A 1008 -4.50 36.10 37.94
N SER A 1009 -3.53 35.96 38.85
CA SER A 1009 -2.82 37.07 39.48
C SER A 1009 -1.31 36.88 39.55
N ILE A 1010 -0.57 37.98 39.60
CA ILE A 1010 0.90 38.02 39.61
C ILE A 1010 1.35 38.86 40.82
N ASP A 1011 2.41 38.46 41.51
CA ASP A 1011 2.94 39.22 42.63
C ASP A 1011 3.61 40.52 42.14
N LEU A 1012 3.25 41.65 42.74
CA LEU A 1012 3.88 42.94 42.48
C LEU A 1012 5.38 42.90 42.77
N ALA A 1013 5.81 42.17 43.81
CA ALA A 1013 7.22 42.03 44.15
C ALA A 1013 8.00 41.35 43.03
N GLU A 1014 7.47 40.25 42.48
CA GLU A 1014 8.09 39.52 41.36
C GLU A 1014 8.18 40.38 40.10
N LEU A 1015 7.16 41.19 39.82
CA LEU A 1015 7.17 42.11 38.69
C LEU A 1015 8.24 43.20 38.83
N VAL A 1016 8.35 43.82 40.01
CA VAL A 1016 9.36 44.85 40.29
C VAL A 1016 10.77 44.23 40.25
N GLU A 1017 10.95 43.04 40.83
CA GLU A 1017 12.20 42.30 40.80
C GLU A 1017 12.64 41.97 39.37
N ALA A 1018 11.75 41.40 38.56
CA ALA A 1018 12.06 41.01 37.19
C ALA A 1018 12.34 42.20 36.26
N THR A 1019 11.74 43.37 36.55
CA THR A 1019 12.00 44.60 35.79
C THR A 1019 13.33 45.26 36.17
N LEU A 1020 13.75 45.15 37.43
CA LEU A 1020 14.98 45.76 37.96
C LEU A 1020 16.20 44.83 37.95
N ALA A 1021 16.01 43.52 37.81
CA ALA A 1021 17.08 42.51 37.77
C ALA A 1021 18.25 42.87 36.83
N PRO A 1022 18.04 43.41 35.60
CA PRO A 1022 19.15 43.78 34.71
C PRO A 1022 20.06 44.89 35.24
N TYR A 1023 19.60 45.66 36.23
CA TYR A 1023 20.29 46.86 36.72
C TYR A 1023 20.90 46.68 38.12
N ARG A 1024 20.79 45.49 38.74
CA ARG A 1024 21.34 45.21 40.08
C ARG A 1024 22.85 45.44 40.20
N ASP A 1025 23.59 45.32 39.10
CA ASP A 1025 25.03 45.55 39.08
C ASP A 1025 25.42 47.04 38.99
N HIS A 1026 24.44 47.94 38.76
CA HIS A 1026 24.71 49.36 38.50
C HIS A 1026 24.67 50.23 39.78
N ALA A 1027 23.91 49.82 40.80
CA ALA A 1027 23.69 50.62 42.02
C ALA A 1027 23.09 49.76 43.17
N SER A 1028 23.02 50.33 44.38
CA SER A 1028 22.29 49.70 45.50
C SER A 1028 20.77 49.83 45.26
N ILE A 1029 20.08 48.70 45.11
CA ILE A 1029 18.63 48.65 44.88
C ILE A 1029 17.95 47.94 46.06
N GLU A 1030 17.17 48.68 46.85
CA GLU A 1030 16.30 48.16 47.91
C GLU A 1030 14.86 48.05 47.39
N ILE A 1031 14.26 46.86 47.50
CA ILE A 1031 12.87 46.58 47.12
C ILE A 1031 12.15 46.06 48.36
N ASN A 1032 11.10 46.75 48.82
CA ASN A 1032 10.41 46.39 50.06
C ASN A 1032 8.93 46.77 50.06
N GLY A 1033 8.04 45.82 50.33
CA GLY A 1033 6.62 46.08 50.51
C GLY A 1033 5.84 44.81 50.85
N PRO A 1034 4.55 44.94 51.23
CA PRO A 1034 3.70 43.79 51.55
C PRO A 1034 3.38 42.96 50.31
N ALA A 1035 3.02 41.68 50.49
CA ALA A 1035 2.55 40.82 49.41
C ALA A 1035 1.26 41.38 48.78
N VAL A 1036 1.34 41.68 47.48
CA VAL A 1036 0.26 42.31 46.71
C VAL A 1036 0.15 41.59 45.38
N LYS A 1037 -1.03 41.05 45.11
CA LYS A 1037 -1.36 40.40 43.84
C LYS A 1037 -2.00 41.40 42.89
N ILE A 1038 -1.54 41.40 41.64
CA ILE A 1038 -2.00 42.28 40.57
C ILE A 1038 -2.76 41.46 39.54
N HIS A 1039 -3.84 42.02 39.03
CA HIS A 1039 -4.62 41.40 37.97
C HIS A 1039 -3.78 41.29 36.69
N ARG A 1040 -3.81 40.12 36.03
CA ARG A 1040 -2.94 39.83 34.88
C ARG A 1040 -3.11 40.79 33.68
N THR A 1041 -4.28 41.41 33.53
CA THR A 1041 -4.52 42.44 32.48
C THR A 1041 -3.74 43.74 32.71
N CYS A 1042 -3.29 44.00 33.93
CA CYS A 1042 -2.54 45.19 34.32
C CYS A 1042 -1.01 45.00 34.21
N LEU A 1043 -0.55 43.78 33.91
CA LEU A 1043 0.86 43.40 33.86
C LEU A 1043 1.67 44.21 32.83
N SER A 1044 1.24 44.19 31.57
CA SER A 1044 1.96 44.84 30.47
C SER A 1044 2.13 46.36 30.67
N PRO A 1045 1.08 47.16 31.01
CA PRO A 1045 1.27 48.60 31.22
C PRO A 1045 2.12 48.93 32.45
N LEU A 1046 2.01 48.16 33.53
CA LEU A 1046 2.80 48.38 34.74
C LEU A 1046 4.28 48.02 34.53
N ALA A 1047 4.55 46.91 33.84
CA ALA A 1047 5.90 46.50 33.45
C ALA A 1047 6.60 47.56 32.58
N LEU A 1048 5.88 48.13 31.61
CA LEU A 1048 6.41 49.20 30.77
C LEU A 1048 6.69 50.48 31.57
N MET A 1049 5.84 50.85 32.54
CA MET A 1049 6.10 52.01 33.40
C MET A 1049 7.36 51.84 34.26
N LEU A 1050 7.50 50.69 34.92
CA LEU A 1050 8.66 50.36 35.75
C LEU A 1050 9.95 50.30 34.91
N HIS A 1051 9.86 49.72 33.71
CA HIS A 1051 10.99 49.69 32.78
C HIS A 1051 11.42 51.10 32.37
N GLU A 1052 10.50 51.99 31.99
CA GLU A 1052 10.86 53.37 31.63
C GLU A 1052 11.51 54.14 32.79
N TRP A 1053 11.05 53.93 34.03
CA TRP A 1053 11.66 54.57 35.19
C TRP A 1053 13.07 54.03 35.45
N ALA A 1054 13.27 52.72 35.35
CA ALA A 1054 14.59 52.12 35.46
C ALA A 1054 15.56 52.68 34.39
N THR A 1055 15.11 52.75 33.13
CA THR A 1055 15.92 53.28 32.03
C THR A 1055 16.24 54.77 32.21
N ASN A 1056 15.30 55.56 32.75
CA ASN A 1056 15.55 56.97 33.08
C ASN A 1056 16.53 57.11 34.26
N ALA A 1057 16.43 56.25 35.27
CA ALA A 1057 17.36 56.23 36.40
C ALA A 1057 18.78 55.88 35.94
N VAL A 1058 18.96 55.06 34.91
CA VAL A 1058 20.28 54.78 34.30
C VAL A 1058 20.79 56.00 33.52
N LYS A 1059 19.93 56.65 32.73
CA LYS A 1059 20.32 57.77 31.86
C LYS A 1059 20.59 59.06 32.61
N TYR A 1060 19.82 59.34 33.66
CA TYR A 1060 19.77 60.66 34.30
C TYR A 1060 19.82 60.61 35.83
N GLY A 1061 19.70 59.43 36.45
CA GLY A 1061 19.44 59.28 37.87
C GLY A 1061 20.41 58.36 38.62
N ALA A 1062 19.90 57.68 39.64
CA ALA A 1062 20.73 56.94 40.62
C ALA A 1062 21.36 55.64 40.09
N LEU A 1063 20.89 55.09 38.97
CA LEU A 1063 21.43 53.86 38.36
C LEU A 1063 22.52 54.13 37.30
N GLY A 1064 22.94 55.39 37.15
CA GLY A 1064 23.96 55.81 36.18
C GLY A 1064 25.41 55.67 36.68
N ALA A 1065 26.36 56.14 35.87
CA ALA A 1065 27.81 55.93 36.06
C ALA A 1065 28.45 56.49 37.35
N ASN A 1066 27.71 57.28 38.14
CA ASN A 1066 28.25 57.89 39.37
C ASN A 1066 27.88 57.14 40.66
N GLY A 1067 27.07 56.08 40.58
CA GLY A 1067 26.63 55.31 41.75
C GLY A 1067 25.63 56.06 42.64
N GLY A 1068 24.55 55.39 43.02
CA GLY A 1068 23.50 55.96 43.86
C GLY A 1068 22.71 54.86 44.56
N GLU A 1069 21.63 55.26 45.23
CA GLU A 1069 20.70 54.34 45.89
C GLU A 1069 19.30 54.48 45.28
N LEU A 1070 18.73 53.37 44.84
CA LEU A 1070 17.35 53.26 44.41
C LEU A 1070 16.56 52.47 45.46
N VAL A 1071 15.54 53.11 46.03
CA VAL A 1071 14.61 52.49 46.98
C VAL A 1071 13.22 52.44 46.35
N VAL A 1072 12.69 51.24 46.16
CA VAL A 1072 11.32 51.01 45.70
C VAL A 1072 10.52 50.41 46.84
N ARG A 1073 9.56 51.17 47.36
CA ARG A 1073 8.69 50.75 48.46
C ARG A 1073 7.23 50.83 48.09
N TRP A 1074 6.41 49.96 48.66
CA TRP A 1074 4.97 50.10 48.56
C TRP A 1074 4.26 49.73 49.85
N GLU A 1075 3.05 50.27 50.02
CA GLU A 1075 2.19 50.02 51.18
C GLU A 1075 0.72 49.96 50.75
N ARG A 1076 -0.08 49.17 51.49
CA ARG A 1076 -1.54 49.14 51.29
C ARG A 1076 -2.16 50.40 51.92
N VAL A 1077 -2.98 51.09 51.14
CA VAL A 1077 -3.79 52.26 51.55
C VAL A 1077 -5.27 51.94 51.34
N PRO A 1078 -6.22 52.66 51.98
CA PRO A 1078 -7.65 52.31 51.94
C PRO A 1078 -8.23 52.11 50.53
N ASP A 1079 -7.72 52.84 49.53
CA ASP A 1079 -8.21 52.82 48.15
C ASP A 1079 -7.31 52.05 47.16
N GLY A 1080 -6.30 51.31 47.66
CA GLY A 1080 -5.40 50.50 46.83
C GLY A 1080 -3.98 50.36 47.38
N VAL A 1081 -2.97 50.52 46.53
CA VAL A 1081 -1.55 50.43 46.90
C VAL A 1081 -0.83 51.70 46.47
N ARG A 1082 -0.05 52.28 47.39
CA ARG A 1082 0.85 53.38 47.10
C ARG A 1082 2.24 52.80 46.88
N LEU A 1083 2.84 53.07 45.71
CA LEU A 1083 4.20 52.69 45.38
C LEU A 1083 5.05 53.95 45.23
N ASP A 1084 6.13 53.97 45.99
CA ASP A 1084 7.12 55.04 46.07
C ASP A 1084 8.44 54.55 45.46
N TRP A 1085 8.89 55.26 44.45
CA TRP A 1085 10.17 55.06 43.79
C TRP A 1085 11.07 56.25 44.14
N ARG A 1086 12.16 56.00 44.86
CA ARG A 1086 13.04 57.05 45.37
C ARG A 1086 14.49 56.80 44.94
N GLU A 1087 15.05 57.79 44.27
CA GLU A 1087 16.43 57.82 43.81
C GLU A 1087 17.22 58.83 44.62
N THR A 1088 18.36 58.41 45.16
CA THR A 1088 19.31 59.29 45.86
C THR A 1088 20.66 59.21 45.17
N GLY A 1089 21.23 60.36 44.80
CA GLY A 1089 22.53 60.41 44.11
C GLY A 1089 23.34 61.67 44.40
N ASP A 1090 24.59 61.70 43.94
CA ASP A 1090 25.56 62.74 44.34
C ASP A 1090 25.37 64.12 43.67
N ARG A 1091 24.43 64.25 42.73
CA ARG A 1091 24.17 65.51 42.00
C ARG A 1091 22.76 66.04 42.28
N PRO A 1092 22.57 67.37 42.33
CA PRO A 1092 21.25 67.94 42.43
C PRO A 1092 20.41 67.60 41.19
N VAL A 1093 19.18 67.12 41.38
CA VAL A 1093 18.28 66.74 40.28
C VAL A 1093 17.23 67.83 40.07
N SER A 1094 17.04 68.27 38.83
CA SER A 1094 15.93 69.16 38.43
C SER A 1094 14.84 68.40 37.70
N VAL A 1095 13.57 68.72 37.95
CA VAL A 1095 12.44 68.19 37.16
C VAL A 1095 12.38 68.96 35.84
N GLU A 1096 13.16 68.55 34.83
CA GLU A 1096 12.98 69.10 33.49
C GLU A 1096 11.70 68.55 32.84
N SER A 1097 10.85 69.46 32.35
CA SER A 1097 9.60 69.17 31.64
C SER A 1097 9.84 68.84 30.16
N GLY A 1098 10.63 67.79 29.91
CA GLY A 1098 10.85 67.25 28.57
C GLY A 1098 9.68 66.38 28.09
N THR A 1099 9.12 66.70 26.92
CA THR A 1099 8.14 65.87 26.21
C THR A 1099 8.85 64.76 25.42
N GLY A 1100 9.53 63.85 26.12
CA GLY A 1100 10.15 62.66 25.53
C GLY A 1100 9.17 61.49 25.34
N PHE A 1101 9.54 60.53 24.51
CA PHE A 1101 8.75 59.31 24.26
C PHE A 1101 8.43 58.51 25.53
N GLY A 1102 9.37 58.39 26.47
CA GLY A 1102 9.14 57.74 27.76
C GLY A 1102 8.05 58.41 28.60
N THR A 1103 7.91 59.74 28.49
CA THR A 1103 6.82 60.48 29.15
C THR A 1103 5.45 60.13 28.54
N ILE A 1104 5.36 59.99 27.21
CA ILE A 1104 4.12 59.61 26.50
C ILE A 1104 3.72 58.17 26.83
N LEU A 1105 4.69 57.25 26.91
CA LEU A 1105 4.44 55.85 27.26
C LEU A 1105 3.92 55.73 28.69
N VAL A 1106 4.59 56.39 29.65
CA VAL A 1106 4.15 56.41 31.05
C VAL A 1106 2.76 57.05 31.18
N GLN A 1107 2.45 58.11 30.44
CA GLN A 1107 1.11 58.71 30.43
C GLN A 1107 0.03 57.77 29.86
N THR A 1108 0.34 57.07 28.77
CA THR A 1108 -0.58 56.11 28.14
C THR A 1108 -0.86 54.93 29.07
N SER A 1109 0.18 54.33 29.64
CA SER A 1109 0.07 53.25 30.63
C SER A 1109 -0.66 53.72 31.90
N SER A 1110 -0.44 54.97 32.32
CA SER A 1110 -1.14 55.55 33.47
C SER A 1110 -2.64 55.69 33.24
N ARG A 1111 -3.06 56.09 32.03
CA ARG A 1111 -4.48 56.13 31.64
C ARG A 1111 -5.11 54.73 31.57
N GLN A 1112 -4.38 53.75 31.04
CA GLN A 1112 -4.86 52.35 30.97
C GLN A 1112 -5.09 51.76 32.36
N LEU A 1113 -4.20 52.03 33.31
CA LEU A 1113 -4.33 51.60 34.69
C LEU A 1113 -5.24 52.50 35.53
N GLY A 1114 -5.54 53.72 35.06
CA GLY A 1114 -6.24 54.76 35.82
C GLY A 1114 -5.48 55.21 37.06
N VAL A 1115 -4.15 55.32 36.96
CA VAL A 1115 -3.24 55.69 38.05
C VAL A 1115 -2.78 57.14 37.87
N THR A 1116 -2.53 57.82 38.99
CA THR A 1116 -1.93 59.17 39.00
C THR A 1116 -0.46 59.05 39.40
N VAL A 1117 0.42 59.67 38.63
CA VAL A 1117 1.86 59.70 38.86
C VAL A 1117 2.27 61.09 39.30
N THR A 1118 2.85 61.20 40.49
CA THR A 1118 3.42 62.45 41.03
C THR A 1118 4.93 62.36 41.06
N ARG A 1119 5.62 63.46 40.77
CA ARG A 1119 7.09 63.54 40.71
C ARG A 1119 7.55 64.72 41.54
N SER A 1120 8.60 64.53 42.34
CA SER A 1120 9.25 65.60 43.11
C SER A 1120 10.77 65.44 43.03
N ALA A 1121 11.49 66.55 42.99
CA ALA A 1121 12.95 66.57 43.11
C ALA A 1121 13.34 67.63 44.16
N GLU A 1122 14.12 67.24 45.15
CA GLU A 1122 14.67 68.12 46.19
C GLU A 1122 16.14 67.77 46.38
N ASP A 1123 17.03 68.75 46.19
CA ASP A 1123 18.48 68.58 46.24
C ASP A 1123 18.94 67.32 45.49
N HIS A 1124 19.45 66.33 46.22
CA HIS A 1124 20.05 65.07 45.75
C HIS A 1124 19.05 63.92 45.61
N VAL A 1125 17.75 64.18 45.78
CA VAL A 1125 16.70 63.15 45.82
C VAL A 1125 15.67 63.41 44.73
N PHE A 1126 15.39 62.37 43.95
CA PHE A 1126 14.27 62.32 43.00
C PHE A 1126 13.28 61.26 43.43
N ALA A 1127 12.00 61.61 43.50
CA ALA A 1127 10.94 60.67 43.91
C ALA A 1127 9.78 60.67 42.93
N ILE A 1128 9.29 59.46 42.62
CA ILE A 1128 8.06 59.21 41.89
C ILE A 1128 7.12 58.45 42.84
N GLN A 1129 5.91 58.96 43.00
CA GLN A 1129 4.87 58.31 43.78
C GLN A 1129 3.67 58.01 42.88
N ILE A 1130 3.21 56.75 42.91
CA ILE A 1130 2.02 56.29 42.20
C ILE A 1130 0.99 55.70 43.16
N HIS A 1131 -0.28 55.92 42.84
CA HIS A 1131 -1.39 55.26 43.49
C HIS A 1131 -2.04 54.25 42.54
N LEU A 1132 -1.87 52.96 42.84
CA LEU A 1132 -2.51 51.82 42.18
C LEU A 1132 -3.90 51.61 42.80
N PRO A 1133 -5.00 51.90 42.09
CA PRO A 1133 -6.35 51.75 42.64
C PRO A 1133 -6.71 50.28 42.81
N ALA A 1134 -7.68 49.98 43.69
CA ALA A 1134 -8.13 48.62 43.99
C ALA A 1134 -8.43 47.74 42.76
N LYS A 1135 -8.93 48.32 41.65
CA LYS A 1135 -9.20 47.61 40.38
C LYS A 1135 -7.96 46.98 39.71
N VAL A 1136 -6.76 47.39 40.10
CA VAL A 1136 -5.49 46.84 39.60
C VAL A 1136 -5.08 45.61 40.41
N LEU A 1137 -5.61 45.47 41.63
CA LEU A 1137 -5.33 44.37 42.54
C LEU A 1137 -6.24 43.18 42.22
N ALA A 1138 -5.72 41.97 42.41
CA ALA A 1138 -6.53 40.76 42.39
C ALA A 1138 -7.03 40.46 43.82
N ASN A 1139 -8.31 40.11 43.96
CA ASN A 1139 -8.89 39.76 45.27
C ASN A 1139 -8.31 38.43 45.78
N ASP A 1140 -8.01 38.35 47.08
CA ASP A 1140 -7.49 37.12 47.71
C ASP A 1140 -8.56 35.99 47.80
N GLU A 1141 -9.83 36.26 47.47
CA GLU A 1141 -10.97 35.32 47.64
C GLU A 1141 -11.40 34.55 46.37
N ASP A 1142 -10.89 34.88 45.17
CA ASP A 1142 -11.32 34.22 43.91
C ASP A 1142 -10.74 32.81 43.71
N GLY A 1143 -10.12 32.22 44.75
CA GLY A 1143 -9.49 30.90 44.71
C GLY A 1143 -10.40 29.71 45.08
N ASP A 1144 -11.59 29.93 45.64
CA ASP A 1144 -12.39 28.84 46.24
C ASP A 1144 -13.83 28.69 45.67
N ALA A 1145 -14.25 29.51 44.71
CA ALA A 1145 -15.66 29.54 44.25
C ALA A 1145 -15.99 28.63 43.04
N HIS A 1146 -15.08 27.79 42.56
CA HIS A 1146 -15.31 26.92 41.38
C HIS A 1146 -15.10 25.41 41.62
N ARG A 1147 -15.29 24.96 42.87
CA ARG A 1147 -15.57 23.55 43.18
C ARG A 1147 -17.01 23.41 43.64
N GLY A 1148 -17.94 23.44 42.69
CA GLY A 1148 -19.36 23.16 42.86
C GLY A 1148 -19.89 22.50 41.61
#